data_AF-A0A922LS32-F1
#
_entry.id   AF-A0A922LS32-F1
#
_cell.length_a   1.000
_cell.length_b   1.000
_cell.length_c   1.000
_cell.angle_alpha   90.00
_cell.angle_beta   90.00
_cell.angle_gamma   90.00
#
_symmetry.space_group_name_H-M   'P 1'
#
loop_
_entity.id
_entity.type
_entity.pdbx_description
1 polymer ?
#
loop_
_entity_poly.entity_id
_entity_poly.type
_entity_poly.pdbx_seq_one_letter_code
_entity_poly.pdbx_strand_id
1 'polypeptide(L)'
;MMRVVFSTILFLCVSLDIAVCNSEMNDDSSSRTTLQLRDSVEFSYSISSSFLDLIRGQKPPTAVFETFVNIQTSHHSRLAYRSIEPVVTTYLGYGICLVVGLLFAIFMPLVGIVFFCARCCGKCGGRVQFVDSKHDPCKRVVYTVCLVLIVTFQLAAVVLAFINHYLFHEALVSRDPRIGAFSQANLSLVEFEEALKDMVQMAKNTSSTDLSKQKERFMRIVDDSLVSFQEDFTKLSQANNVSDAISEFQTTARAFLPGSEAIAQISYFNHSLYEVISELPTIRQGLTDTLNTGCPIDKIIECRELMGLANDQLKIRVSPSMFQLDEAIFISNQIQRHLPDVDYLSEFNGTTNNLAVNVKLSISGDLDRAWNDLAHSPKTREKLASVFEHIMVNISTTLKFIRDRISLEINEEVNDHYLRAVEYVLYGGVALLCIPILIFLILYLGLCFGTCGDRPYEEAGLCNRGVGANFLLAGVGFMFLFSTILMVSCMIPFLFGGTLQTEVCRYLTGRYPDGPRKMDQYVFQSLKSIFLAVQGSLPNSSNSRTFDVDKNELEAIRPTLDIIRFNLSDAILTRCENEPFVEAISTGEFVSPILADAVDGILQGLIESFKKVDIESPFRRTIGSCLAAFERLKFLSAVNFKEAINQVNTPLTFIDNLGEFVSRLKALNMESLAPHIQTLVNGPVKLDATRGNIYTLFVRFNSLPDQMNFVINNLNRYNQTLSTSIQSSMNRGVNRFHLLLTKELQLAVIATWHDIPCQSLRLAAKRGVDSVCYTFLMPFNAFWTGLGFTLLLFIPAIIFAVKLAGLYRKTEKYSRDYEEPDYISYHGFYMRPPTDYQDNSQKPRNKSRKHKVKSQSNGSSARNSHSHYQQLSVYPYDAYE
;
A
#
# COMPACT_ATOMS: atom_id res chain seq x y z
N MET A 1 25.36 2.52 55.52
CA MET A 1 24.40 2.23 54.43
C MET A 1 22.95 2.58 54.81
N MET A 2 22.37 2.01 55.89
CA MET A 2 21.01 2.39 56.36
C MET A 2 20.84 3.87 56.74
N ARG A 3 21.82 4.50 57.39
CA ARG A 3 21.81 5.96 57.67
C ARG A 3 21.85 6.82 56.40
N VAL A 4 22.54 6.36 55.34
CA VAL A 4 22.61 7.08 54.07
C VAL A 4 21.27 6.95 53.34
N VAL A 5 20.67 5.75 53.32
CA VAL A 5 19.35 5.49 52.72
C VAL A 5 18.23 6.24 53.43
N PHE A 6 18.20 6.24 54.77
CA PHE A 6 17.22 7.00 55.55
C PHE A 6 17.42 8.51 55.41
N SER A 7 18.68 8.97 55.35
CA SER A 7 18.97 10.38 55.12
C SER A 7 18.59 10.80 53.70
N THR A 8 18.79 9.98 52.66
CA THR A 8 18.33 10.28 51.30
C THR A 8 16.81 10.23 51.16
N ILE A 9 16.12 9.32 51.85
CA ILE A 9 14.65 9.25 51.83
C ILE A 9 14.05 10.44 52.58
N LEU A 10 14.61 10.82 53.73
CA LEU A 10 14.17 12.01 54.47
C LEU A 10 14.50 13.29 53.70
N PHE A 11 15.65 13.36 53.02
CA PHE A 11 16.01 14.49 52.15
C PHE A 11 15.09 14.58 50.93
N LEU A 12 14.71 13.44 50.33
CA LEU A 12 13.75 13.39 49.21
C LEU A 12 12.33 13.76 49.66
N CYS A 13 11.86 13.29 50.82
CA CYS A 13 10.57 13.69 51.39
C CYS A 13 10.52 15.17 51.76
N VAL A 14 11.56 15.70 52.40
CA VAL A 14 11.65 17.13 52.76
C VAL A 14 11.83 18.02 51.52
N SER A 15 12.53 17.53 50.47
CA SER A 15 12.63 18.27 49.20
C SER A 15 11.32 18.25 48.41
N LEU A 16 10.51 17.18 48.53
CA LEU A 16 9.16 17.13 47.96
C LEU A 16 8.17 18.03 48.72
N ASP A 17 8.23 18.09 50.06
CA ASP A 17 7.39 19.00 50.85
C ASP A 17 7.71 20.49 50.60
N ILE A 18 8.97 20.83 50.30
CA ILE A 18 9.38 22.21 49.94
C ILE A 18 8.86 22.61 48.55
N ALA A 19 8.72 21.66 47.61
CA ALA A 19 8.16 21.93 46.29
C ALA A 19 6.63 22.16 46.32
N VAL A 20 5.93 21.57 47.29
CA VAL A 20 4.47 21.68 47.45
C VAL A 20 4.05 22.99 48.16
N CYS A 21 4.96 23.69 48.84
CA CYS A 21 4.63 24.86 49.67
C CYS A 21 5.10 26.24 49.16
N ASN A 22 5.74 26.36 47.99
CA ASN A 22 6.15 27.68 47.47
C ASN A 22 5.15 28.22 46.42
N SER A 23 4.12 28.92 46.91
CA SER A 23 3.13 29.63 46.10
C SER A 23 3.60 31.00 45.59
N GLU A 24 4.81 31.09 45.03
CA GLU A 24 5.30 32.30 44.34
C GLU A 24 6.58 31.96 43.53
N MET A 25 6.43 31.19 42.45
CA MET A 25 7.49 30.99 41.45
C MET A 25 7.00 31.43 40.08
N ASN A 26 7.76 32.28 39.39
CA ASN A 26 7.51 32.69 38.01
C ASN A 26 7.25 31.46 37.11
N ASP A 27 6.23 31.51 36.25
CA ASP A 27 5.81 30.41 35.36
C ASP A 27 6.96 29.76 34.57
N ASP A 28 7.97 30.54 34.15
CA ASP A 28 9.13 30.03 33.39
C ASP A 28 10.12 29.23 34.26
N SER A 29 10.19 29.51 35.57
CA SER A 29 11.00 28.74 36.52
C SER A 29 10.33 27.42 36.93
N SER A 30 9.00 27.41 37.05
CA SER A 30 8.21 26.20 37.25
C SER A 30 8.33 25.26 36.05
N SER A 31 8.16 25.79 34.84
CA SER A 31 8.24 25.01 33.59
C SER A 31 9.61 24.35 33.39
N ARG A 32 10.71 25.05 33.69
CA ARG A 32 12.07 24.47 33.63
C ARG A 32 12.27 23.33 34.62
N THR A 33 11.71 23.46 35.83
CA THR A 33 11.82 22.43 36.87
C THR A 33 11.06 21.17 36.46
N THR A 34 9.85 21.31 35.90
CA THR A 34 9.04 20.21 35.39
C THR A 34 9.71 19.51 34.19
N LEU A 35 10.33 20.25 33.28
CA LEU A 35 11.12 19.69 32.19
C LEU A 35 12.32 18.89 32.68
N GLN A 36 13.11 19.43 33.62
CA GLN A 36 14.22 18.69 34.24
C GLN A 36 13.75 17.43 34.96
N LEU A 37 12.59 17.49 35.62
CA LEU A 37 11.99 16.33 36.27
C LEU A 37 11.57 15.27 35.24
N ARG A 38 10.96 15.66 34.11
CA ARG A 38 10.62 14.76 32.99
C ARG A 38 11.85 14.05 32.45
N ASP A 39 12.94 14.79 32.24
CA ASP A 39 14.20 14.23 31.74
C ASP A 39 14.81 13.25 32.75
N SER A 40 14.71 13.54 34.06
CA SER A 40 15.26 12.66 35.11
C SER A 40 14.60 11.28 35.20
N VAL A 41 13.35 11.15 34.71
CA VAL A 41 12.58 9.90 34.73
C VAL A 41 12.43 9.25 33.35
N GLU A 42 13.18 9.70 32.34
CA GLU A 42 13.12 9.17 30.98
C GLU A 42 13.36 7.64 30.92
N PHE A 43 14.24 7.13 31.79
CA PHE A 43 14.48 5.68 31.89
C PHE A 43 13.20 4.90 32.25
N SER A 44 12.27 5.49 33.01
CA SER A 44 10.99 4.85 33.37
C SER A 44 10.05 4.72 32.16
N TYR A 45 10.09 5.69 31.23
CA TYR A 45 9.38 5.61 29.95
C TYR A 45 9.95 4.50 29.06
N SER A 46 11.28 4.37 29.05
CA SER A 46 11.98 3.31 28.33
C SER A 46 11.63 1.92 28.87
N ILE A 47 11.55 1.74 30.20
CA ILE A 47 11.12 0.48 30.83
C ILE A 47 9.69 0.13 30.43
N SER A 48 8.77 1.09 30.53
CA SER A 48 7.36 0.88 30.19
C SER A 48 7.18 0.52 28.72
N SER A 49 7.80 1.28 27.81
CA SER A 49 7.72 1.01 26.37
C SER A 49 8.36 -0.33 25.99
N SER A 50 9.51 -0.67 26.57
CA SER A 50 10.16 -1.97 26.35
C SER A 50 9.28 -3.15 26.80
N PHE A 51 8.58 -3.01 27.93
CA PHE A 51 7.64 -4.03 28.38
C PHE A 51 6.44 -4.15 27.44
N LEU A 52 5.87 -3.04 26.98
CA LEU A 52 4.77 -3.03 26.00
C LEU A 52 5.18 -3.64 24.65
N ASP A 53 6.42 -3.40 24.21
CA ASP A 53 7.00 -4.01 23.02
C ASP A 53 7.21 -5.51 23.19
N LEU A 54 7.63 -5.96 24.38
CA LEU A 54 7.78 -7.38 24.72
C LEU A 54 6.43 -8.13 24.68
N ILE A 55 5.38 -7.60 25.30
CA ILE A 55 4.08 -8.30 25.39
C ILE A 55 3.30 -8.30 24.06
N ARG A 56 3.50 -7.28 23.23
CA ARG A 56 2.80 -7.16 21.94
C ARG A 56 3.53 -7.87 20.80
N GLY A 57 4.87 -7.87 20.83
CA GLY A 57 5.72 -8.35 19.74
C GLY A 57 5.73 -7.44 18.51
N GLN A 58 6.38 -7.88 17.44
CA GLN A 58 6.59 -7.13 16.19
C GLN A 58 5.58 -7.45 15.06
N LYS A 59 4.44 -8.09 15.37
CA LYS A 59 3.45 -8.46 14.35
C LYS A 59 2.62 -7.25 13.89
N PRO A 60 2.31 -7.11 12.59
CA PRO A 60 1.49 -6.01 12.06
C PRO A 60 0.03 -6.08 12.54
N PRO A 61 -0.71 -4.96 12.53
CA PRO A 61 -2.05 -4.85 13.11
C PRO A 61 -3.15 -5.46 12.22
N THR A 62 -2.86 -5.65 10.93
CA THR A 62 -3.78 -6.17 9.90
C THR A 62 -4.39 -7.53 10.23
N ALA A 63 -3.65 -8.37 10.95
CA ALA A 63 -4.09 -9.70 11.38
C ALA A 63 -5.36 -9.68 12.25
N VAL A 64 -5.61 -8.60 12.99
CA VAL A 64 -6.69 -8.52 13.99
C VAL A 64 -8.06 -8.27 13.34
N PHE A 65 -8.05 -7.50 12.27
CA PHE A 65 -9.26 -6.95 11.70
C PHE A 65 -9.76 -7.75 10.49
N GLU A 66 -8.86 -8.31 9.66
CA GLU A 66 -9.21 -9.35 8.69
C GLU A 66 -10.01 -10.47 9.37
N THR A 67 -9.64 -10.77 10.61
CA THR A 67 -10.32 -11.72 11.47
C THR A 67 -11.74 -11.28 11.86
N PHE A 68 -11.91 -10.05 12.34
CA PHE A 68 -13.21 -9.52 12.75
C PHE A 68 -14.21 -9.49 11.58
N VAL A 69 -13.75 -9.10 10.39
CA VAL A 69 -14.56 -9.07 9.16
C VAL A 69 -14.90 -10.48 8.68
N ASN A 70 -13.94 -11.40 8.70
CA ASN A 70 -14.20 -12.81 8.36
C ASN A 70 -15.21 -13.45 9.32
N ILE A 71 -15.21 -13.09 10.60
CA ILE A 71 -16.21 -13.55 11.58
C ILE A 71 -17.58 -12.95 11.27
N GLN A 72 -17.65 -11.66 10.92
CA GLN A 72 -18.93 -10.98 10.67
C GLN A 72 -19.57 -11.33 9.32
N THR A 73 -18.77 -11.74 8.33
CA THR A 73 -19.23 -12.15 7.00
C THR A 73 -19.46 -13.65 6.85
N SER A 74 -18.96 -14.49 7.77
CA SER A 74 -19.11 -15.95 7.68
C SER A 74 -20.20 -16.49 8.60
N HIS A 75 -21.30 -16.98 8.00
CA HIS A 75 -22.37 -17.71 8.70
C HIS A 75 -21.96 -19.12 9.21
N HIS A 76 -20.69 -19.52 9.04
CA HIS A 76 -20.22 -20.87 9.36
C HIS A 76 -19.23 -20.91 10.53
N SER A 77 -19.64 -21.57 11.61
CA SER A 77 -18.90 -21.73 12.88
C SER A 77 -17.50 -22.37 12.76
N ARG A 78 -17.20 -23.12 11.69
CA ARG A 78 -15.86 -23.72 11.46
C ARG A 78 -14.83 -22.76 10.87
N LEU A 79 -15.26 -21.67 10.22
CA LEU A 79 -14.36 -20.62 9.69
C LEU A 79 -13.93 -19.62 10.79
N ALA A 80 -14.79 -19.39 11.78
CA ALA A 80 -14.50 -18.50 12.90
C ALA A 80 -13.26 -18.91 13.71
N TYR A 81 -13.03 -20.21 13.95
CA TYR A 81 -11.88 -20.68 14.75
C TYR A 81 -10.53 -20.44 14.07
N ARG A 82 -10.42 -20.76 12.77
CA ARG A 82 -9.20 -20.52 11.98
C ARG A 82 -8.95 -19.03 11.73
N SER A 83 -10.01 -18.24 11.79
CA SER A 83 -9.93 -16.79 11.70
C SER A 83 -9.42 -16.15 12.99
N ILE A 84 -9.69 -16.68 14.19
CA ILE A 84 -9.35 -16.05 15.50
C ILE A 84 -7.88 -16.22 15.92
N GLU A 85 -7.18 -17.22 15.35
CA GLU A 85 -5.78 -17.54 15.62
C GLU A 85 -4.81 -16.34 15.49
N PRO A 86 -4.89 -15.49 14.46
CA PRO A 86 -4.04 -14.31 14.32
C PRO A 86 -4.31 -13.28 15.41
N VAL A 87 -5.58 -12.99 15.77
CA VAL A 87 -5.94 -12.04 16.85
C VAL A 87 -5.39 -12.52 18.20
N VAL A 88 -5.65 -13.79 18.53
CA VAL A 88 -5.26 -14.37 19.83
C VAL A 88 -3.74 -14.44 19.97
N THR A 89 -3.02 -14.79 18.91
CA THR A 89 -1.54 -14.80 18.92
C THR A 89 -0.92 -13.40 18.87
N THR A 90 -1.71 -12.36 18.62
CA THR A 90 -1.28 -10.96 18.46
C THR A 90 -1.48 -10.17 19.76
N TYR A 91 -2.54 -10.46 20.53
CA TYR A 91 -2.78 -9.91 21.87
C TYR A 91 -2.48 -10.89 23.01
N LEU A 92 -1.78 -11.98 22.72
CA LEU A 92 -1.49 -13.03 23.70
C LEU A 92 -0.87 -12.47 24.98
N GLY A 93 0.11 -11.56 24.87
CA GLY A 93 0.76 -10.97 26.03
C GLY A 93 -0.18 -10.11 26.88
N TYR A 94 -1.03 -9.27 26.26
CA TYR A 94 -2.06 -8.53 26.99
C TYR A 94 -3.06 -9.46 27.68
N GLY A 95 -3.48 -10.53 26.99
CA GLY A 95 -4.37 -11.54 27.55
C GLY A 95 -3.76 -12.27 28.75
N ILE A 96 -2.48 -12.65 28.67
CA ILE A 96 -1.74 -13.25 29.78
C ILE A 96 -1.66 -12.28 30.96
N CYS A 97 -1.27 -11.02 30.73
CA CYS A 97 -1.18 -10.01 31.79
C CYS A 97 -2.55 -9.75 32.44
N LEU A 98 -3.62 -9.68 31.64
CA LEU A 98 -4.99 -9.53 32.14
C LEU A 98 -5.37 -10.69 33.06
N VAL A 99 -5.17 -11.93 32.61
CA VAL A 99 -5.49 -13.13 33.39
C VAL A 99 -4.65 -13.17 34.66
N VAL A 100 -3.33 -12.93 34.58
CA VAL A 100 -2.45 -12.88 35.75
C VAL A 100 -2.89 -11.80 36.75
N GLY A 101 -3.26 -10.60 36.27
CA GLY A 101 -3.75 -9.52 37.11
C GLY A 101 -5.08 -9.86 37.80
N LEU A 102 -6.03 -10.45 37.08
CA LEU A 102 -7.31 -10.91 37.66
C LEU A 102 -7.09 -12.02 38.69
N LEU A 103 -6.25 -13.01 38.36
CA LEU A 103 -5.91 -14.09 39.29
C LEU A 103 -5.23 -13.51 40.53
N PHE A 104 -4.33 -12.54 40.40
CA PHE A 104 -3.72 -11.87 41.54
C PHE A 104 -4.77 -11.14 42.39
N ALA A 105 -5.65 -10.35 41.76
CA ALA A 105 -6.68 -9.56 42.43
C ALA A 105 -7.68 -10.43 43.21
N ILE A 106 -7.95 -11.66 42.75
CA ILE A 106 -8.84 -12.64 43.38
C ILE A 106 -8.08 -13.50 44.40
N PHE A 107 -6.93 -14.08 44.05
CA PHE A 107 -6.22 -15.02 44.92
C PHE A 107 -5.52 -14.34 46.08
N MET A 108 -4.98 -13.13 45.93
CA MET A 108 -4.31 -12.44 47.04
C MET A 108 -5.21 -12.25 48.27
N PRO A 109 -6.43 -11.69 48.16
CA PRO A 109 -7.32 -11.57 49.32
C PRO A 109 -7.77 -12.94 49.84
N LEU A 110 -8.02 -13.93 48.97
CA LEU A 110 -8.37 -15.30 49.39
C LEU A 110 -7.25 -15.96 50.20
N VAL A 111 -6.00 -15.86 49.71
CA VAL A 111 -4.81 -16.31 50.42
C VAL A 111 -4.66 -15.55 51.73
N GLY A 112 -4.97 -14.25 51.75
CA GLY A 112 -5.03 -13.44 52.97
C GLY A 112 -6.02 -14.01 53.99
N ILE A 113 -7.27 -14.29 53.60
CA ILE A 113 -8.30 -14.87 54.48
C ILE A 113 -7.83 -16.22 55.04
N VAL A 114 -7.33 -17.12 54.17
CA VAL A 114 -6.80 -18.42 54.60
C VAL A 114 -5.60 -18.25 55.53
N PHE A 115 -4.71 -17.30 55.25
CA PHE A 115 -3.56 -16.98 56.08
C PHE A 115 -3.98 -16.51 57.47
N PHE A 116 -4.97 -15.61 57.56
CA PHE A 116 -5.53 -15.14 58.84
C PHE A 116 -6.18 -16.29 59.62
N CYS A 117 -7.01 -17.13 58.99
CA CYS A 117 -7.60 -18.30 59.64
C CYS A 117 -6.52 -19.30 60.12
N ALA A 118 -5.55 -19.62 59.27
CA ALA A 118 -4.44 -20.51 59.61
C ALA A 118 -3.61 -19.96 60.77
N ARG A 119 -3.42 -18.64 60.84
CA ARG A 119 -2.74 -17.95 61.93
C ARG A 119 -3.52 -18.04 63.23
N CYS A 120 -4.84 -17.87 63.22
CA CYS A 120 -5.72 -18.08 64.38
C CYS A 120 -5.64 -19.53 64.90
N CYS A 121 -5.47 -20.51 64.01
CA CYS A 121 -5.25 -21.92 64.37
C CYS A 121 -3.79 -22.25 64.74
N GLY A 122 -2.90 -21.26 64.93
CA GLY A 122 -1.50 -21.47 65.31
C GLY A 122 -0.55 -21.90 64.19
N LYS A 123 -1.00 -21.97 62.93
CA LYS A 123 -0.14 -22.19 61.74
C LYS A 123 0.35 -20.85 61.18
N CYS A 124 1.18 -20.83 60.13
CA CYS A 124 1.65 -19.59 59.47
C CYS A 124 2.27 -18.53 60.42
N GLY A 125 3.13 -18.96 61.36
CA GLY A 125 3.76 -18.07 62.35
C GLY A 125 2.87 -17.71 63.55
N GLY A 126 1.73 -18.40 63.73
CA GLY A 126 0.85 -18.29 64.89
C GLY A 126 1.44 -18.94 66.15
N ARG A 127 2.01 -20.15 66.05
CA ARG A 127 2.75 -20.82 67.14
C ARG A 127 4.06 -20.09 67.43
N VAL A 128 4.22 -19.66 68.68
CA VAL A 128 5.46 -19.07 69.18
C VAL A 128 6.37 -20.21 69.61
N GLN A 129 7.52 -20.36 68.93
CA GLN A 129 8.60 -21.20 69.41
C GLN A 129 9.48 -20.34 70.32
N PHE A 130 9.67 -20.76 71.56
CA PHE A 130 10.39 -19.95 72.55
C PHE A 130 11.90 -19.93 72.29
N VAL A 131 12.48 -21.00 71.74
CA VAL A 131 13.94 -21.17 71.63
C VAL A 131 14.48 -20.98 70.19
N ASP A 132 15.60 -20.25 70.06
CA ASP A 132 16.38 -20.15 68.81
C ASP A 132 17.03 -21.51 68.45
N SER A 133 17.04 -21.87 67.16
CA SER A 133 17.86 -22.97 66.61
C SER A 133 19.25 -22.48 66.19
N LYS A 134 20.23 -23.39 66.05
CA LYS A 134 21.61 -23.09 65.64
C LYS A 134 21.74 -22.19 64.41
N HIS A 135 20.83 -22.33 63.43
CA HIS A 135 20.88 -21.58 62.17
C HIS A 135 20.02 -20.30 62.15
N ASP A 136 19.24 -20.04 63.20
CA ASP A 136 18.27 -18.94 63.21
C ASP A 136 18.90 -17.53 63.20
N PRO A 137 20.06 -17.27 63.82
CA PRO A 137 20.75 -15.99 63.67
C PRO A 137 21.13 -15.69 62.20
N CYS A 138 21.63 -16.69 61.48
CA CYS A 138 21.98 -16.56 60.06
C CYS A 138 20.71 -16.33 59.21
N LYS A 139 19.66 -17.12 59.43
CA LYS A 139 18.36 -16.93 58.73
C LYS A 139 17.76 -15.55 58.99
N ARG A 140 17.86 -15.03 60.22
CA ARG A 140 17.36 -13.69 60.57
C ARG A 140 18.08 -12.63 59.74
N VAL A 141 19.42 -12.65 59.70
CA VAL A 141 20.20 -11.70 58.89
C VAL A 141 19.85 -11.81 57.41
N VAL A 142 19.80 -13.02 56.86
CA VAL A 142 19.48 -13.24 55.44
C VAL A 142 18.09 -12.70 55.08
N TYR A 143 17.06 -13.06 55.85
CA TYR A 143 15.69 -12.58 55.59
C TYR A 143 15.55 -11.07 55.81
N THR A 144 16.24 -10.48 56.78
CA THR A 144 16.30 -9.03 56.97
C THR A 144 16.92 -8.34 55.75
N VAL A 145 18.08 -8.82 55.26
CA VAL A 145 18.74 -8.23 54.10
C VAL A 145 17.87 -8.37 52.84
N CYS A 146 17.31 -9.55 52.58
CA CYS A 146 16.41 -9.77 51.45
C CYS A 146 15.18 -8.85 51.52
N LEU A 147 14.55 -8.74 52.69
CA LEU A 147 13.36 -7.90 52.86
C LEU A 147 13.69 -6.41 52.71
N VAL A 148 14.81 -5.94 53.26
CA VAL A 148 15.27 -4.55 53.06
C VAL A 148 15.47 -4.27 51.58
N LEU A 149 16.16 -5.14 50.84
CA LEU A 149 16.39 -4.95 49.40
C LEU A 149 15.07 -4.89 48.62
N ILE A 150 14.15 -5.81 48.89
CA ILE A 150 12.84 -5.83 48.23
C ILE A 150 12.05 -4.54 48.53
N VAL A 151 11.94 -4.16 49.80
CA VAL A 151 11.18 -2.97 50.20
C VAL A 151 11.84 -1.68 49.69
N THR A 152 13.17 -1.62 49.59
CA THR A 152 13.87 -0.47 48.97
C THR A 152 13.58 -0.35 47.48
N PHE A 153 13.55 -1.47 46.75
CA PHE A 153 13.23 -1.46 45.33
C PHE A 153 11.75 -1.10 45.10
N GLN A 154 10.85 -1.61 45.93
CA GLN A 154 9.44 -1.24 45.90
C GLN A 154 9.24 0.25 46.18
N LEU A 155 9.95 0.82 47.17
CA LEU A 155 9.89 2.24 47.45
C LEU A 155 10.34 3.07 46.23
N ALA A 156 11.45 2.69 45.59
CA ALA A 156 11.92 3.36 44.38
C ALA A 156 10.88 3.29 43.24
N ALA A 157 10.24 2.13 43.03
CA ALA A 157 9.20 1.96 42.03
C ALA A 157 7.95 2.82 42.30
N VAL A 158 7.53 2.95 43.57
CA VAL A 158 6.41 3.83 43.95
C VAL A 158 6.76 5.30 43.85
N VAL A 159 8.00 5.70 44.17
CA VAL A 159 8.45 7.10 43.97
C VAL A 159 8.40 7.46 42.48
N LEU A 160 8.83 6.56 41.59
CA LEU A 160 8.70 6.77 40.15
C LEU A 160 7.23 6.83 39.72
N ALA A 161 6.36 5.99 40.29
CA ALA A 161 4.92 6.08 40.01
C ALA A 161 4.35 7.43 40.45
N PHE A 162 4.79 7.98 41.59
CA PHE A 162 4.39 9.29 42.08
C PHE A 162 4.83 10.43 41.16
N ILE A 163 6.11 10.44 40.76
CA ILE A 163 6.64 11.45 39.83
C ILE A 163 5.89 11.38 38.49
N ASN A 164 5.66 10.18 37.96
CA ASN A 164 4.96 10.00 36.69
C ASN A 164 3.47 10.35 36.77
N HIS A 165 2.82 10.13 37.90
CA HIS A 165 1.44 10.60 38.14
C HIS A 165 1.37 12.13 38.19
N TYR A 166 2.35 12.77 38.82
CA TYR A 166 2.47 14.23 38.84
C TYR A 166 2.75 14.80 37.43
N LEU A 167 3.70 14.22 36.68
CA LEU A 167 3.98 14.62 35.30
C LEU A 167 2.80 14.38 34.37
N PHE A 168 2.01 13.33 34.60
CA PHE A 168 0.75 13.11 33.89
C PHE A 168 -0.26 14.22 34.16
N HIS A 169 -0.41 14.64 35.42
CA HIS A 169 -1.25 15.79 35.76
C HIS A 169 -0.78 17.10 35.09
N GLU A 170 0.52 17.40 35.16
CA GLU A 170 1.10 18.56 34.47
C GLU A 170 0.87 18.50 32.96
N ALA A 171 0.91 17.32 32.34
CA ALA A 171 0.57 17.14 30.94
C ALA A 171 -0.90 17.44 30.62
N LEU A 172 -1.83 17.33 31.59
CA LEU A 172 -3.25 17.64 31.38
C LEU A 172 -3.57 19.12 31.60
N VAL A 173 -2.84 19.81 32.49
CA VAL A 173 -3.18 21.17 32.97
C VAL A 173 -2.27 22.25 32.39
N SER A 174 -1.02 21.94 32.05
CA SER A 174 -0.03 22.95 31.67
C SER A 174 -0.39 23.67 30.38
N ARG A 175 -0.31 25.01 30.42
CA ARG A 175 -0.51 25.87 29.25
C ARG A 175 0.72 25.95 28.35
N ASP A 176 1.89 25.55 28.84
CA ASP A 176 3.11 25.50 28.04
C ASP A 176 3.07 24.27 27.11
N PRO A 177 3.09 24.43 25.78
CA PRO A 177 3.03 23.32 24.83
C PRO A 177 4.25 22.38 24.88
N ARG A 178 5.31 22.72 25.63
CA ARG A 178 6.43 21.81 25.89
C ARG A 178 6.10 20.74 26.93
N ILE A 179 5.09 21.01 27.78
CA ILE A 179 4.72 20.19 28.94
C ILE A 179 3.29 19.67 28.80
N GLY A 180 2.34 20.52 28.39
CA GLY A 180 0.93 20.18 28.29
C GLY A 180 0.58 19.50 26.97
N ALA A 181 -0.12 18.36 27.05
CA ALA A 181 -0.62 17.63 25.88
C ALA A 181 -1.70 18.44 25.15
N PHE A 182 -2.69 19.00 25.86
CA PHE A 182 -3.76 19.78 25.22
C PHE A 182 -3.26 21.08 24.60
N SER A 183 -2.37 21.81 25.30
CA SER A 183 -1.74 23.02 24.75
C SER A 183 -0.87 22.71 23.52
N GLN A 184 -0.14 21.60 23.54
CA GLN A 184 0.63 21.12 22.37
C GLN A 184 -0.27 20.67 21.20
N ALA A 185 -1.38 19.98 21.48
CA ALA A 185 -2.35 19.58 20.47
C ALA A 185 -3.04 20.80 19.84
N ASN A 186 -3.39 21.79 20.64
CA ASN A 186 -3.96 23.04 20.17
C ASN A 186 -2.95 23.82 19.29
N LEU A 187 -1.68 23.90 19.70
CA LEU A 187 -0.61 24.49 18.87
C LEU A 187 -0.47 23.77 17.53
N SER A 188 -0.45 22.43 17.56
CA SER A 188 -0.44 21.59 16.36
C SER A 188 -1.60 21.94 15.41
N LEU A 189 -2.82 22.08 15.92
CA LEU A 189 -3.98 22.43 15.09
C LEU A 189 -3.88 23.83 14.48
N VAL A 190 -3.37 24.80 15.23
CA VAL A 190 -3.15 26.18 14.74
C VAL A 190 -2.11 26.18 13.62
N GLU A 191 -0.95 25.57 13.85
CA GLU A 191 0.11 25.48 12.84
C GLU A 191 -0.31 24.67 11.62
N PHE A 192 -1.16 23.64 11.80
CA PHE A 192 -1.70 22.86 10.67
C PHE A 192 -2.64 23.73 9.84
N GLU A 193 -3.56 24.48 10.47
CA GLU A 193 -4.44 25.40 9.74
C GLU A 193 -3.65 26.51 9.01
N GLU A 194 -2.62 27.05 9.64
CA GLU A 194 -1.73 28.05 9.03
C GLU A 194 -0.99 27.45 7.82
N ALA A 195 -0.42 26.25 7.96
CA ALA A 195 0.20 25.53 6.86
C ALA A 195 -0.78 25.30 5.69
N LEU A 196 -2.03 24.92 5.96
CA LEU A 196 -3.04 24.78 4.91
C LEU A 196 -3.34 26.10 4.19
N LYS A 197 -3.43 27.22 4.92
CA LYS A 197 -3.66 28.55 4.33
C LYS A 197 -2.48 28.98 3.46
N ASP A 198 -1.26 28.79 3.94
CA ASP A 198 -0.04 29.10 3.19
C ASP A 198 0.04 28.26 1.91
N MET A 199 -0.33 26.98 1.98
CA MET A 199 -0.37 26.10 0.81
C MET A 199 -1.42 26.55 -0.21
N VAL A 200 -2.61 26.97 0.22
CA VAL A 200 -3.64 27.53 -0.68
C VAL A 200 -3.18 28.85 -1.30
N GLN A 201 -2.56 29.74 -0.50
CA GLN A 201 -2.03 31.01 -0.98
C GLN A 201 -0.88 30.80 -1.97
N MET A 202 -0.03 29.81 -1.71
CA MET A 202 1.04 29.42 -2.62
C MET A 202 0.46 28.82 -3.90
N ALA A 203 -0.51 27.91 -3.81
CA ALA A 203 -1.20 27.37 -5.00
C ALA A 203 -1.84 28.46 -5.89
N LYS A 204 -2.31 29.56 -5.29
CA LYS A 204 -2.78 30.76 -6.03
C LYS A 204 -1.64 31.55 -6.68
N ASN A 205 -0.48 31.60 -6.03
CA ASN A 205 0.67 32.41 -6.44
C ASN A 205 1.66 31.66 -7.35
N THR A 206 1.67 30.32 -7.36
CA THR A 206 2.58 29.50 -8.17
C THR A 206 2.24 29.69 -9.64
N SER A 207 3.01 30.56 -10.28
CA SER A 207 2.84 31.01 -11.66
C SER A 207 4.12 30.93 -12.47
N SER A 208 5.19 30.32 -11.92
CA SER A 208 6.56 30.47 -12.43
C SER A 208 7.28 29.18 -12.82
N THR A 209 6.61 28.02 -12.83
CA THR A 209 7.29 26.81 -13.32
C THR A 209 7.40 26.86 -14.84
N ASP A 210 8.62 26.65 -15.36
CA ASP A 210 8.82 26.54 -16.81
C ASP A 210 8.25 25.20 -17.29
N LEU A 211 7.06 25.25 -17.90
CA LEU A 211 6.42 24.08 -18.49
C LEU A 211 6.90 23.77 -19.93
N SER A 212 8.03 24.33 -20.37
CA SER A 212 8.57 24.10 -21.73
C SER A 212 8.69 22.61 -22.08
N LYS A 213 9.19 21.78 -21.15
CA LYS A 213 9.32 20.32 -21.33
C LYS A 213 7.96 19.63 -21.47
N GLN A 214 6.98 20.03 -20.67
CA GLN A 214 5.63 19.48 -20.73
C GLN A 214 4.92 19.93 -22.01
N LYS A 215 5.17 21.16 -22.49
CA LYS A 215 4.66 21.66 -23.79
C LYS A 215 5.17 20.80 -24.93
N GLU A 216 6.47 20.53 -24.94
CA GLU A 216 7.09 19.69 -25.97
C GLU A 216 6.49 18.28 -25.96
N ARG A 217 6.30 17.70 -24.77
CA ARG A 217 5.69 16.37 -24.63
C ARG A 217 4.23 16.33 -25.08
N PHE A 218 3.45 17.34 -24.72
CA PHE A 218 2.07 17.52 -25.19
C PHE A 218 2.00 17.57 -26.72
N MET A 219 2.85 18.40 -27.34
CA MET A 219 2.88 18.53 -28.80
C MET A 219 3.31 17.24 -29.51
N ARG A 220 4.28 16.48 -28.95
CA ARG A 220 4.65 15.17 -29.50
C ARG A 220 3.49 14.17 -29.45
N ILE A 221 2.74 14.12 -28.35
CA ILE A 221 1.60 13.22 -28.22
C ILE A 221 0.47 13.55 -29.19
N VAL A 222 0.27 14.84 -29.47
CA VAL A 222 -0.65 15.29 -30.52
C VAL A 222 -0.17 14.80 -31.87
N ASP A 223 1.12 14.96 -32.19
CA ASP A 223 1.70 14.51 -33.47
C ASP A 223 1.53 13.00 -33.67
N ASP A 224 1.88 12.20 -32.67
CA ASP A 224 1.73 10.74 -32.70
C ASP A 224 0.25 10.31 -32.84
N SER A 225 -0.65 11.06 -32.20
CA SER A 225 -2.09 10.81 -32.27
C SER A 225 -2.67 11.15 -33.65
N LEU A 226 -2.16 12.19 -34.32
CA LEU A 226 -2.58 12.56 -35.67
C LEU A 226 -2.05 11.57 -36.72
N VAL A 227 -0.82 11.06 -36.56
CA VAL A 227 -0.29 9.99 -37.42
C VAL A 227 -1.14 8.72 -37.26
N SER A 228 -1.45 8.35 -36.01
CA SER A 228 -2.34 7.22 -35.72
C SER A 228 -3.72 7.39 -36.34
N PHE A 229 -4.30 8.60 -36.27
CA PHE A 229 -5.57 8.94 -36.89
C PHE A 229 -5.51 8.77 -38.41
N GLN A 230 -4.44 9.23 -39.05
CA GLN A 230 -4.24 9.06 -40.49
C GLN A 230 -4.16 7.59 -40.87
N GLU A 231 -3.44 6.75 -40.13
CA GLU A 231 -3.40 5.31 -40.38
C GLU A 231 -4.77 4.64 -40.26
N ASP A 232 -5.51 4.95 -39.19
CA ASP A 232 -6.85 4.43 -38.96
C ASP A 232 -7.80 4.87 -40.08
N PHE A 233 -7.72 6.14 -40.48
CA PHE A 233 -8.48 6.69 -41.59
C PHE A 233 -8.18 5.94 -42.90
N THR A 234 -6.90 5.78 -43.25
CA THR A 234 -6.46 5.07 -44.47
C THR A 234 -6.95 3.62 -44.52
N LYS A 235 -6.91 2.92 -43.37
CA LYS A 235 -7.40 1.53 -43.26
C LYS A 235 -8.92 1.45 -43.40
N LEU A 236 -9.66 2.34 -42.75
CA LEU A 236 -11.13 2.31 -42.75
C LEU A 236 -11.76 2.78 -44.04
N SER A 237 -11.16 3.80 -44.66
CA SER A 237 -11.61 4.35 -45.93
C SER A 237 -11.20 3.48 -47.11
N GLN A 238 -10.27 2.53 -46.93
CA GLN A 238 -9.65 1.75 -47.99
C GLN A 238 -8.91 2.63 -49.02
N ALA A 239 -8.33 3.75 -48.59
CA ALA A 239 -7.58 4.64 -49.47
C ALA A 239 -6.41 3.93 -50.17
N ASN A 240 -5.81 2.92 -49.52
CA ASN A 240 -4.75 2.10 -50.14
C ASN A 240 -5.23 1.39 -51.40
N ASN A 241 -6.45 0.85 -51.43
CA ASN A 241 -6.98 0.17 -52.62
C ASN A 241 -7.09 1.12 -53.82
N VAL A 242 -7.42 2.39 -53.57
CA VAL A 242 -7.48 3.42 -54.61
C VAL A 242 -6.07 3.81 -55.03
N SER A 243 -5.17 4.05 -54.07
CA SER A 243 -3.78 4.45 -54.34
C SER A 243 -3.01 3.39 -55.12
N ASP A 244 -3.15 2.12 -54.76
CA ASP A 244 -2.49 0.99 -55.42
C ASP A 244 -3.00 0.84 -56.86
N ALA A 245 -4.32 0.93 -57.07
CA ALA A 245 -4.93 0.89 -58.40
C ALA A 245 -4.47 2.05 -59.29
N ILE A 246 -4.38 3.27 -58.74
CA ILE A 246 -3.83 4.44 -59.45
C ILE A 246 -2.37 4.19 -59.83
N SER A 247 -1.56 3.68 -58.91
CA SER A 247 -0.14 3.42 -59.14
C SER A 247 0.07 2.38 -60.25
N GLU A 248 -0.73 1.32 -60.27
CA GLU A 248 -0.67 0.28 -61.32
C GLU A 248 -1.02 0.84 -62.71
N PHE A 249 -2.09 1.64 -62.79
CA PHE A 249 -2.50 2.31 -64.02
C PHE A 249 -1.42 3.29 -64.51
N GLN A 250 -0.89 4.14 -63.63
CA GLN A 250 0.16 5.10 -63.95
C GLN A 250 1.43 4.39 -64.45
N THR A 251 1.84 3.32 -63.78
CA THR A 251 3.02 2.54 -64.15
C THR A 251 2.85 1.91 -65.52
N THR A 252 1.66 1.40 -65.83
CA THR A 252 1.36 0.81 -67.14
C THR A 252 1.30 1.87 -68.23
N ALA A 253 0.62 3.00 -68.00
CA ALA A 253 0.56 4.10 -68.96
C ALA A 253 1.95 4.65 -69.30
N ARG A 254 2.82 4.83 -68.29
CA ARG A 254 4.21 5.29 -68.49
C ARG A 254 5.07 4.28 -69.25
N ALA A 255 4.82 2.99 -69.09
CA ALA A 255 5.55 1.94 -69.82
C ALA A 255 5.32 1.98 -71.33
N PHE A 256 4.25 2.62 -71.81
CA PHE A 256 3.91 2.72 -73.24
C PHE A 256 4.01 4.14 -73.80
N LEU A 257 4.82 5.02 -73.18
CA LEU A 257 5.11 6.35 -73.73
C LEU A 257 5.95 6.27 -75.02
N PRO A 258 5.92 7.31 -75.87
CA PRO A 258 6.77 7.36 -77.06
C PRO A 258 8.25 7.26 -76.69
N GLY A 259 8.99 6.38 -77.36
CA GLY A 259 10.40 6.12 -77.06
C GLY A 259 10.65 5.24 -75.83
N SER A 260 9.60 4.73 -75.17
CA SER A 260 9.74 3.69 -74.15
C SER A 260 10.29 2.39 -74.73
N GLU A 261 10.89 1.57 -73.87
CA GLU A 261 11.41 0.26 -74.27
C GLU A 261 10.31 -0.64 -74.85
N ALA A 262 9.09 -0.61 -74.30
CA ALA A 262 7.98 -1.41 -74.80
C ALA A 262 7.61 -1.05 -76.25
N ILE A 263 7.47 0.23 -76.56
CA ILE A 263 7.16 0.70 -77.92
C ILE A 263 8.33 0.42 -78.88
N ALA A 264 9.57 0.56 -78.40
CA ALA A 264 10.76 0.22 -79.20
C ALA A 264 10.81 -1.27 -79.55
N GLN A 265 10.51 -2.17 -78.59
CA GLN A 265 10.47 -3.61 -78.83
C GLN A 265 9.33 -4.00 -79.79
N ILE A 266 8.14 -3.42 -79.63
CA ILE A 266 7.01 -3.66 -80.55
C ILE A 266 7.33 -3.18 -81.97
N SER A 267 7.94 -2.00 -82.10
CA SER A 267 8.38 -1.45 -83.39
C SER A 267 9.46 -2.31 -84.04
N TYR A 268 10.48 -2.71 -83.28
CA TYR A 268 11.55 -3.60 -83.74
C TYR A 268 11.00 -4.95 -84.23
N PHE A 269 10.10 -5.57 -83.45
CA PHE A 269 9.46 -6.82 -83.83
C PHE A 269 8.71 -6.69 -85.16
N ASN A 270 7.94 -5.62 -85.34
CA ASN A 270 7.20 -5.40 -86.58
C ASN A 270 8.14 -5.15 -87.78
N HIS A 271 9.22 -4.38 -87.58
CA HIS A 271 10.21 -4.13 -88.63
C HIS A 271 10.91 -5.42 -89.06
N SER A 272 11.42 -6.20 -88.10
CA SER A 272 12.06 -7.50 -88.38
C SER A 272 11.07 -8.51 -88.98
N LEU A 273 9.78 -8.42 -88.68
CA LEU A 273 8.76 -9.24 -89.32
C LEU A 273 8.64 -8.91 -90.82
N TYR A 274 8.66 -7.64 -91.21
CA TYR A 274 8.66 -7.25 -92.63
C TYR A 274 9.89 -7.76 -93.37
N GLU A 275 11.07 -7.65 -92.76
CA GLU A 275 12.33 -8.18 -93.31
C GLU A 275 12.21 -9.70 -93.53
N VAL A 276 11.79 -10.43 -92.50
CA VAL A 276 11.62 -11.89 -92.56
C VAL A 276 10.59 -12.29 -93.62
N ILE A 277 9.47 -11.57 -93.77
CA ILE A 277 8.48 -11.84 -94.82
C ILE A 277 9.09 -11.73 -96.22
N SER A 278 9.99 -10.76 -96.43
CA SER A 278 10.64 -10.54 -97.72
C SER A 278 11.74 -11.57 -98.02
N GLU A 279 12.47 -12.02 -97.00
CA GLU A 279 13.65 -12.91 -97.15
C GLU A 279 13.29 -14.40 -97.10
N LEU A 280 12.23 -14.79 -96.37
CA LEU A 280 11.87 -16.20 -96.15
C LEU A 280 11.66 -17.00 -97.46
N PRO A 281 11.04 -16.45 -98.53
CA PRO A 281 10.93 -17.17 -99.81
C PRO A 281 12.28 -17.54 -100.41
N THR A 282 13.27 -16.65 -100.31
CA THR A 282 14.64 -16.86 -100.80
C THR A 282 15.36 -17.91 -99.97
N ILE A 283 15.21 -17.86 -98.64
CA ILE A 283 15.77 -18.86 -97.71
C ILE A 283 15.16 -20.24 -98.00
N ARG A 284 13.83 -20.30 -98.17
CA ARG A 284 13.11 -21.54 -98.51
C ARG A 284 13.61 -22.13 -99.82
N GLN A 285 13.75 -21.31 -100.86
CA GLN A 285 14.23 -21.75 -102.16
C GLN A 285 15.68 -22.27 -102.07
N GLY A 286 16.57 -21.52 -101.43
CA GLY A 286 17.96 -21.94 -101.22
C GLY A 286 18.10 -23.23 -100.42
N LEU A 287 17.30 -23.40 -99.35
CA LEU A 287 17.24 -24.64 -98.58
C LEU A 287 16.76 -25.82 -99.44
N THR A 288 15.69 -25.63 -100.22
CA THR A 288 15.11 -26.67 -101.07
C THR A 288 16.08 -27.10 -102.17
N ASP A 289 16.72 -26.14 -102.85
CA ASP A 289 17.66 -26.39 -103.93
C ASP A 289 18.94 -27.09 -103.42
N THR A 290 19.44 -26.67 -102.25
CA THR A 290 20.62 -27.28 -101.61
C THR A 290 20.33 -28.70 -101.13
N LEU A 291 19.16 -28.94 -100.54
CA LEU A 291 18.74 -30.29 -100.11
C LEU A 291 18.48 -31.22 -101.30
N ASN A 292 18.06 -30.69 -102.45
CA ASN A 292 17.83 -31.48 -103.66
C ASN A 292 19.14 -31.88 -104.37
N THR A 293 20.13 -30.99 -104.40
CA THR A 293 21.35 -31.18 -105.20
C THR A 293 22.56 -31.68 -104.42
N GLY A 294 22.64 -31.39 -103.11
CA GLY A 294 23.85 -31.59 -102.30
C GLY A 294 23.79 -32.72 -101.26
N CYS A 295 22.70 -33.48 -101.19
CA CYS A 295 22.53 -34.45 -100.09
C CYS A 295 23.37 -35.73 -100.24
N PRO A 296 24.06 -36.17 -99.18
CA PRO A 296 24.83 -37.39 -99.19
C PRO A 296 23.90 -38.63 -99.17
N ILE A 297 24.34 -39.71 -99.83
CA ILE A 297 23.50 -40.89 -100.13
C ILE A 297 22.98 -41.56 -98.85
N ASP A 298 23.74 -41.53 -97.76
CA ASP A 298 23.39 -42.11 -96.46
C ASP A 298 22.26 -41.35 -95.72
N LYS A 299 21.96 -40.12 -96.10
CA LYS A 299 20.92 -39.26 -95.45
C LYS A 299 19.78 -38.84 -96.36
N ILE A 300 19.64 -39.49 -97.52
CA ILE A 300 18.71 -39.06 -98.58
C ILE A 300 17.22 -39.06 -98.17
N ILE A 301 16.83 -39.93 -97.23
CA ILE A 301 15.45 -40.01 -96.70
C ILE A 301 15.15 -38.77 -95.86
N GLU A 302 16.05 -38.42 -94.93
CA GLU A 302 15.90 -37.26 -94.04
C GLU A 302 15.97 -35.94 -94.84
N CYS A 303 16.83 -35.86 -95.85
CA CYS A 303 16.87 -34.73 -96.77
C CYS A 303 15.55 -34.53 -97.51
N ARG A 304 14.93 -35.60 -98.03
CA ARG A 304 13.65 -35.49 -98.74
C ARG A 304 12.52 -35.05 -97.80
N GLU A 305 12.51 -35.56 -96.58
CA GLU A 305 11.53 -35.16 -95.56
C GLU A 305 11.69 -33.67 -95.17
N LEU A 306 12.91 -33.23 -94.85
CA LEU A 306 13.21 -31.85 -94.50
C LEU A 306 12.98 -30.89 -95.67
N MET A 307 13.25 -31.33 -96.90
CA MET A 307 12.93 -30.58 -98.12
C MET A 307 11.42 -30.42 -98.30
N GLY A 308 10.64 -31.49 -98.08
CA GLY A 308 9.18 -31.43 -98.09
C GLY A 308 8.65 -30.47 -97.03
N LEU A 309 9.17 -30.57 -95.80
CA LEU A 309 8.80 -29.68 -94.70
C LEU A 309 9.14 -28.21 -95.00
N ALA A 310 10.33 -27.95 -95.56
CA ALA A 310 10.74 -26.62 -95.98
C ALA A 310 9.82 -26.06 -97.07
N ASN A 311 9.58 -26.82 -98.13
CA ASN A 311 8.79 -26.35 -99.28
C ASN A 311 7.32 -26.11 -98.91
N ASP A 312 6.74 -27.01 -98.12
CA ASP A 312 5.31 -26.98 -97.82
C ASP A 312 4.98 -26.06 -96.64
N GLN A 313 5.81 -26.08 -95.58
CA GLN A 313 5.49 -25.46 -94.28
C GLN A 313 6.38 -24.26 -93.90
N LEU A 314 7.55 -24.04 -94.52
CA LEU A 314 8.36 -22.83 -94.27
C LEU A 314 7.77 -21.61 -95.02
N LYS A 315 6.56 -21.23 -94.63
CA LYS A 315 5.80 -20.08 -95.13
C LYS A 315 5.33 -19.27 -93.93
N ILE A 316 5.27 -17.95 -94.09
CA ILE A 316 4.73 -17.07 -93.04
C ILE A 316 3.25 -17.38 -92.82
N ARG A 317 2.88 -17.48 -91.55
CA ARG A 317 1.52 -17.74 -91.10
C ARG A 317 0.77 -16.48 -90.63
N VAL A 318 1.52 -15.43 -90.28
CA VAL A 318 1.00 -14.17 -89.68
C VAL A 318 1.00 -13.00 -90.66
N SER A 319 0.15 -12.00 -90.42
CA SER A 319 0.09 -10.77 -91.25
C SER A 319 0.53 -9.54 -90.46
N PRO A 320 1.47 -8.71 -90.97
CA PRO A 320 1.95 -7.50 -90.31
C PRO A 320 0.85 -6.49 -89.94
N SER A 321 -0.17 -6.33 -90.80
CA SER A 321 -1.28 -5.41 -90.57
C SER A 321 -2.15 -5.78 -89.36
N MET A 322 -2.09 -7.04 -88.92
CA MET A 322 -2.89 -7.53 -87.79
C MET A 322 -2.20 -7.31 -86.43
N PHE A 323 -0.94 -6.84 -86.41
CA PHE A 323 -0.21 -6.49 -85.18
C PHE A 323 -0.49 -5.06 -84.68
N GLN A 324 -1.33 -4.30 -85.39
CA GLN A 324 -1.90 -3.01 -84.94
C GLN A 324 -0.86 -1.98 -84.44
N LEU A 325 0.30 -1.88 -85.13
CA LEU A 325 1.39 -1.00 -84.71
C LEU A 325 1.01 0.49 -84.81
N ASP A 326 0.31 0.88 -85.87
CA ASP A 326 -0.09 2.27 -86.07
C ASP A 326 -1.06 2.73 -84.97
N GLU A 327 -1.97 1.85 -84.54
CA GLU A 327 -2.83 2.07 -83.39
C GLU A 327 -2.03 2.18 -82.09
N ALA A 328 -1.03 1.31 -81.87
CA ALA A 328 -0.15 1.36 -80.71
C ALA A 328 0.63 2.68 -80.60
N ILE A 329 1.20 3.15 -81.72
CA ILE A 329 1.91 4.43 -81.80
C ILE A 329 0.93 5.60 -81.61
N PHE A 330 -0.26 5.53 -82.21
CA PHE A 330 -1.28 6.56 -82.03
C PHE A 330 -1.69 6.70 -80.56
N ILE A 331 -2.04 5.59 -79.89
CA ILE A 331 -2.42 5.58 -78.47
C ILE A 331 -1.26 6.06 -77.60
N SER A 332 -0.04 5.60 -77.86
CA SER A 332 1.17 6.05 -77.15
C SER A 332 1.35 7.57 -77.19
N ASN A 333 1.15 8.17 -78.37
CA ASN A 333 1.20 9.63 -78.53
C ASN A 333 0.04 10.36 -77.81
N GLN A 334 -1.16 9.77 -77.74
CA GLN A 334 -2.26 10.34 -76.96
C GLN A 334 -1.97 10.28 -75.45
N ILE A 335 -1.39 9.18 -74.95
CA ILE A 335 -0.94 9.08 -73.54
C ILE A 335 0.06 10.18 -73.23
N GLN A 336 1.04 10.43 -74.12
CA GLN A 336 2.01 11.51 -73.92
C GLN A 336 1.38 12.90 -73.83
N ARG A 337 0.35 13.18 -74.66
CA ARG A 337 -0.38 14.47 -74.62
C ARG A 337 -1.15 14.66 -73.31
N HIS A 338 -1.69 13.58 -72.77
CA HIS A 338 -2.46 13.57 -71.52
C HIS A 338 -1.65 13.10 -70.31
N LEU A 339 -0.32 13.07 -70.41
CA LEU A 339 0.56 12.69 -69.30
C LEU A 339 0.33 13.54 -68.03
N PRO A 340 0.05 14.87 -68.12
CA PRO A 340 -0.30 15.65 -66.93
C PRO A 340 -1.56 15.15 -66.21
N ASP A 341 -2.57 14.66 -66.95
CA ASP A 341 -3.79 14.08 -66.36
C ASP A 341 -3.46 12.75 -65.65
N VAL A 342 -2.56 11.93 -66.22
CA VAL A 342 -2.07 10.69 -65.61
C VAL A 342 -1.27 10.98 -64.33
N ASP A 343 -0.38 11.98 -64.36
CA ASP A 343 0.44 12.36 -63.21
C ASP A 343 -0.39 12.96 -62.08
N TYR A 344 -1.42 13.76 -62.42
CA TYR A 344 -2.32 14.37 -61.44
C TYR A 344 -3.03 13.35 -60.55
N LEU A 345 -3.24 12.11 -61.01
CA LEU A 345 -3.85 11.05 -60.18
C LEU A 345 -3.07 10.77 -58.87
N SER A 346 -1.77 11.10 -58.84
CA SER A 346 -0.95 11.00 -57.61
C SER A 346 -1.36 11.97 -56.50
N GLU A 347 -2.15 13.01 -56.81
CA GLU A 347 -2.69 13.97 -55.86
C GLU A 347 -3.61 13.31 -54.82
N PHE A 348 -4.25 12.18 -55.17
CA PHE A 348 -5.02 11.39 -54.22
C PHE A 348 -4.14 10.86 -53.07
N ASN A 349 -2.95 10.35 -53.41
CA ASN A 349 -1.97 9.91 -52.43
C ASN A 349 -1.41 11.12 -51.65
N GLY A 350 -1.16 12.25 -52.33
CA GLY A 350 -0.77 13.51 -51.68
C GLY A 350 -1.79 14.00 -50.64
N THR A 351 -3.07 13.94 -50.95
CA THR A 351 -4.17 14.32 -50.04
C THR A 351 -4.20 13.41 -48.81
N THR A 352 -3.97 12.10 -49.00
CA THR A 352 -3.95 11.10 -47.92
C THR A 352 -2.73 11.27 -47.01
N ASN A 353 -1.54 11.47 -47.58
CA ASN A 353 -0.29 11.58 -46.82
C ASN A 353 -0.17 12.89 -46.03
N ASN A 354 -0.84 13.96 -46.50
CA ASN A 354 -0.85 15.26 -45.82
C ASN A 354 -2.00 15.41 -44.82
N LEU A 355 -2.82 14.38 -44.58
CA LEU A 355 -3.98 14.46 -43.71
C LEU A 355 -3.61 14.87 -42.29
N ALA A 356 -2.63 14.20 -41.66
CA ALA A 356 -2.19 14.53 -40.31
C ALA A 356 -1.69 15.99 -40.21
N VAL A 357 -0.93 16.45 -41.22
CA VAL A 357 -0.40 17.82 -41.28
C VAL A 357 -1.51 18.85 -41.44
N ASN A 358 -2.48 18.61 -42.32
CA ASN A 358 -3.60 19.51 -42.56
C ASN A 358 -4.52 19.61 -41.34
N VAL A 359 -4.75 18.49 -40.65
CA VAL A 359 -5.52 18.49 -39.40
C VAL A 359 -4.75 19.25 -38.32
N LYS A 360 -3.44 19.01 -38.16
CA LYS A 360 -2.57 19.73 -37.20
C LYS A 360 -2.62 21.24 -37.41
N LEU A 361 -2.45 21.70 -38.65
CA LEU A 361 -2.50 23.12 -39.00
C LEU A 361 -3.85 23.73 -38.62
N SER A 362 -4.95 23.02 -38.92
CA SER A 362 -6.30 23.48 -38.60
C SER A 362 -6.55 23.65 -37.09
N ILE A 363 -5.96 22.80 -36.25
CA ILE A 363 -6.13 22.84 -34.78
C ILE A 363 -4.97 23.51 -34.04
N SER A 364 -3.90 23.92 -34.73
CA SER A 364 -2.66 24.45 -34.13
C SER A 364 -2.90 25.65 -33.22
N GLY A 365 -3.74 26.59 -33.65
CA GLY A 365 -4.13 27.74 -32.84
C GLY A 365 -4.93 27.34 -31.59
N ASP A 366 -5.74 26.29 -31.66
CA ASP A 366 -6.48 25.76 -30.51
C ASP A 366 -5.59 24.96 -29.56
N LEU A 367 -4.59 24.24 -30.08
CA LEU A 367 -3.57 23.56 -29.29
C LEU A 367 -2.73 24.55 -28.50
N ASP A 368 -2.26 25.62 -29.15
CA ASP A 368 -1.51 26.69 -28.47
C ASP A 368 -2.39 27.46 -27.48
N ARG A 369 -3.66 27.74 -27.82
CA ARG A 369 -4.62 28.33 -26.89
C ARG A 369 -4.86 27.44 -25.68
N ALA A 370 -5.14 26.15 -25.87
CA ALA A 370 -5.36 25.20 -24.78
C ALA A 370 -4.14 25.09 -23.87
N TRP A 371 -2.93 25.08 -24.45
CA TRP A 371 -1.69 25.10 -23.68
C TRP A 371 -1.50 26.41 -22.92
N ASN A 372 -1.73 27.56 -23.57
CA ASN A 372 -1.63 28.87 -22.93
C ASN A 372 -2.70 29.07 -21.86
N ASP A 373 -3.90 28.50 -22.04
CA ASP A 373 -4.96 28.51 -21.06
C ASP A 373 -4.61 27.64 -19.86
N LEU A 374 -3.87 26.55 -20.05
CA LEU A 374 -3.33 25.75 -18.96
C LEU A 374 -2.18 26.47 -18.22
N ALA A 375 -1.22 26.97 -18.98
CA ALA A 375 0.04 27.50 -18.44
C ALA A 375 -0.09 28.93 -17.90
N HIS A 376 -0.93 29.77 -18.51
CA HIS A 376 -0.95 31.22 -18.29
C HIS A 376 -2.34 31.81 -17.98
N SER A 377 -3.45 31.09 -18.16
CA SER A 377 -4.77 31.68 -17.88
C SER A 377 -5.00 31.83 -16.38
N PRO A 378 -5.24 33.06 -15.89
CA PRO A 378 -5.62 33.28 -14.51
C PRO A 378 -6.94 32.56 -14.17
N LYS A 379 -7.86 32.38 -15.14
CA LYS A 379 -9.12 31.66 -14.91
C LYS A 379 -8.92 30.17 -14.66
N THR A 380 -7.96 29.52 -15.33
CA THR A 380 -7.67 28.10 -15.12
C THR A 380 -6.97 27.89 -13.79
N ARG A 381 -6.02 28.77 -13.44
CA ARG A 381 -5.37 28.79 -12.13
C ARG A 381 -6.36 29.07 -11.00
N GLU A 382 -7.29 30.00 -11.20
CA GLU A 382 -8.34 30.34 -10.25
C GLU A 382 -9.33 29.18 -10.08
N LYS A 383 -9.75 28.53 -11.17
CA LYS A 383 -10.56 27.31 -11.09
C LYS A 383 -9.84 26.20 -10.34
N LEU A 384 -8.59 25.93 -10.69
CA LEU A 384 -7.81 24.88 -10.08
C LEU A 384 -7.52 25.15 -8.59
N ALA A 385 -7.14 26.40 -8.26
CA ALA A 385 -6.97 26.86 -6.90
C ALA A 385 -8.30 26.86 -6.13
N SER A 386 -9.44 27.11 -6.77
CA SER A 386 -10.75 27.09 -6.10
C SER A 386 -11.19 25.69 -5.68
N VAL A 387 -10.87 24.65 -6.48
CA VAL A 387 -11.14 23.26 -6.10
C VAL A 387 -10.24 22.85 -4.93
N PHE A 388 -8.96 23.21 -5.02
CA PHE A 388 -8.01 23.00 -3.92
C PHE A 388 -8.43 23.74 -2.64
N GLU A 389 -8.84 25.01 -2.78
CA GLU A 389 -9.35 25.84 -1.71
C GLU A 389 -10.60 25.25 -1.08
N HIS A 390 -11.54 24.71 -1.85
CA HIS A 390 -12.74 24.07 -1.31
C HIS A 390 -12.40 22.86 -0.42
N ILE A 391 -11.44 22.02 -0.84
CA ILE A 391 -10.97 20.89 -0.05
C ILE A 391 -10.27 21.38 1.22
N MET A 392 -9.37 22.36 1.08
CA MET A 392 -8.63 22.90 2.21
C MET A 392 -9.51 23.66 3.19
N VAL A 393 -10.57 24.32 2.73
CA VAL A 393 -11.59 24.96 3.58
C VAL A 393 -12.40 23.89 4.32
N ASN A 394 -12.75 22.77 3.70
CA ASN A 394 -13.42 21.66 4.40
C ASN A 394 -12.52 21.04 5.49
N ILE A 395 -11.23 20.86 5.20
CA ILE A 395 -10.27 20.38 6.19
C ILE A 395 -10.09 21.43 7.30
N SER A 396 -9.89 22.70 6.94
CA SER A 396 -9.72 23.82 7.87
C SER A 396 -10.94 24.01 8.77
N THR A 397 -12.15 23.87 8.24
CA THR A 397 -13.40 23.93 9.04
C THR A 397 -13.54 22.73 9.96
N THR A 398 -13.13 21.53 9.55
CA THR A 398 -13.07 20.34 10.41
C THR A 398 -12.03 20.52 11.52
N LEU A 399 -10.84 21.01 11.19
CA LEU A 399 -9.78 21.31 12.16
C LEU A 399 -10.20 22.43 13.10
N LYS A 400 -10.91 23.44 12.60
CA LYS A 400 -11.49 24.50 13.41
C LYS A 400 -12.55 23.93 14.34
N PHE A 401 -13.41 23.03 13.87
CA PHE A 401 -14.37 22.34 14.74
C PHE A 401 -13.64 21.53 15.82
N ILE A 402 -12.62 20.75 15.47
CA ILE A 402 -11.82 19.98 16.44
C ILE A 402 -11.12 20.92 17.41
N ARG A 403 -10.49 21.99 16.91
CA ARG A 403 -9.87 23.03 17.72
C ARG A 403 -10.90 23.66 18.65
N ASP A 404 -12.06 24.03 18.17
CA ASP A 404 -13.13 24.62 18.96
C ASP A 404 -13.61 23.62 20.02
N ARG A 405 -13.52 22.30 19.79
CA ARG A 405 -13.79 21.27 20.83
C ARG A 405 -12.64 21.11 21.83
N ILE A 406 -11.40 21.26 21.41
CA ILE A 406 -10.21 21.24 22.29
C ILE A 406 -10.09 22.57 23.06
N SER A 407 -10.50 23.68 22.44
CA SER A 407 -10.51 25.04 22.99
C SER A 407 -11.84 25.39 23.65
N LEU A 408 -12.85 24.52 23.60
CA LEU A 408 -14.06 24.59 24.45
C LEU A 408 -13.72 24.38 25.94
N GLU A 409 -12.45 24.17 26.26
CA GLU A 409 -11.80 24.47 27.53
C GLU A 409 -11.69 25.99 27.83
N ILE A 410 -12.26 26.88 26.99
CA ILE A 410 -12.30 28.34 27.16
C ILE A 410 -13.76 28.86 27.36
N ASN A 411 -14.69 28.01 27.76
CA ASN A 411 -15.83 28.49 28.56
C ASN A 411 -15.44 28.36 30.04
N GLU A 412 -15.45 29.46 30.80
CA GLU A 412 -15.08 29.46 32.23
C GLU A 412 -15.80 28.34 33.02
N GLU A 413 -17.07 28.04 32.70
CA GLU A 413 -17.86 27.00 33.39
C GLU A 413 -17.46 25.55 33.06
N VAL A 414 -17.08 25.23 31.82
CA VAL A 414 -16.71 23.86 31.42
C VAL A 414 -15.26 23.55 31.80
N ASN A 415 -14.38 24.54 31.68
CA ASN A 415 -12.99 24.44 32.12
C ASN A 415 -12.91 24.16 33.62
N ASP A 416 -13.78 24.78 34.42
CA ASP A 416 -13.86 24.54 35.86
C ASP A 416 -14.29 23.08 36.18
N HIS A 417 -15.21 22.48 35.41
CA HIS A 417 -15.56 21.08 35.59
C HIS A 417 -14.43 20.12 35.18
N TYR A 418 -13.73 20.41 34.09
CA TYR A 418 -12.58 19.63 33.63
C TYR A 418 -11.40 19.74 34.60
N LEU A 419 -11.01 20.94 34.99
CA LEU A 419 -9.94 21.20 35.96
C LEU A 419 -10.25 20.51 37.29
N ARG A 420 -11.50 20.61 37.78
CA ARG A 420 -11.93 19.87 38.98
C ARG A 420 -11.84 18.35 38.78
N ALA A 421 -12.23 17.82 37.62
CA ALA A 421 -12.10 16.39 37.33
C ALA A 421 -10.62 15.94 37.33
N VAL A 422 -9.74 16.71 36.71
CA VAL A 422 -8.29 16.43 36.67
C VAL A 422 -7.67 16.54 38.06
N GLU A 423 -8.08 17.52 38.87
CA GLU A 423 -7.70 17.63 40.28
C GLU A 423 -8.17 16.42 41.09
N TYR A 424 -9.40 15.94 40.90
CA TYR A 424 -9.88 14.72 41.56
C TYR A 424 -9.05 13.49 41.16
N VAL A 425 -8.63 13.39 39.90
CA VAL A 425 -7.73 12.32 39.44
C VAL A 425 -6.34 12.45 40.08
N LEU A 426 -5.82 13.67 40.23
CA LEU A 426 -4.56 13.93 40.94
C LEU A 426 -4.66 13.46 42.39
N TYR A 427 -5.59 14.01 43.16
CA TYR A 427 -5.75 13.69 44.59
C TYR A 427 -6.12 12.22 44.81
N GLY A 428 -6.95 11.65 43.94
CA GLY A 428 -7.31 10.22 43.98
C GLY A 428 -6.09 9.32 43.75
N GLY A 429 -5.24 9.64 42.77
CA GLY A 429 -4.01 8.90 42.51
C GLY A 429 -2.96 9.09 43.61
N VAL A 430 -2.82 10.29 44.17
CA VAL A 430 -1.98 10.54 45.35
C VAL A 430 -2.45 9.69 46.53
N ALA A 431 -3.76 9.69 46.84
CA ALA A 431 -4.32 8.87 47.91
C ALA A 431 -4.07 7.37 47.67
N LEU A 432 -4.21 6.89 46.43
CA LEU A 432 -3.90 5.52 46.05
C LEU A 432 -2.42 5.17 46.28
N LEU A 433 -1.49 6.06 45.93
CA LEU A 433 -0.04 5.86 46.10
C LEU A 433 0.42 6.00 47.57
N CYS A 434 -0.32 6.72 48.41
CA CYS A 434 -0.07 6.76 49.85
C CYS A 434 -0.29 5.40 50.53
N ILE A 435 -1.15 4.53 49.99
CA ILE A 435 -1.40 3.19 50.54
C ILE A 435 -0.12 2.33 50.56
N PRO A 436 0.60 2.11 49.45
CA PRO A 436 1.86 1.35 49.48
C PRO A 436 2.96 2.06 50.28
N ILE A 437 3.02 3.40 50.29
CA ILE A 437 3.96 4.14 51.15
C ILE A 437 3.72 3.82 52.63
N LEU A 438 2.46 3.83 53.08
CA LEU A 438 2.09 3.45 54.44
C LEU A 438 2.49 2.00 54.76
N ILE A 439 2.28 1.07 53.82
CA ILE A 439 2.71 -0.32 53.96
C ILE A 439 4.23 -0.39 54.16
N PHE A 440 5.01 0.33 53.36
CA PHE A 440 6.47 0.32 53.48
C PHE A 440 6.95 0.96 54.77
N LEU A 441 6.31 2.04 55.22
CA LEU A 441 6.60 2.66 56.51
C LEU A 441 6.42 1.63 57.64
N ILE A 442 5.32 0.89 57.64
CA ILE A 442 5.04 -0.17 58.60
C ILE A 442 6.09 -1.28 58.52
N LEU A 443 6.49 -1.71 57.32
CA LEU A 443 7.51 -2.74 57.13
C LEU A 443 8.91 -2.27 57.61
N TYR A 444 9.28 -1.01 57.35
CA TYR A 444 10.53 -0.43 57.83
C TYR A 444 10.55 -0.28 59.34
N LEU A 445 9.45 0.17 59.96
CA LEU A 445 9.33 0.20 61.42
C LEU A 445 9.47 -1.22 61.99
N GLY A 446 8.83 -2.21 61.37
CA GLY A 446 8.97 -3.63 61.73
C GLY A 446 10.41 -4.14 61.63
N LEU A 447 11.14 -3.73 60.59
CA LEU A 447 12.56 -4.03 60.42
C LEU A 447 13.41 -3.34 61.49
N CYS A 448 13.19 -2.05 61.77
CA CYS A 448 13.94 -1.27 62.77
C CYS A 448 13.78 -1.84 64.19
N PHE A 449 12.55 -2.04 64.65
CA PHE A 449 12.30 -2.64 65.97
C PHE A 449 12.74 -4.11 66.04
N GLY A 450 12.74 -4.81 64.91
CA GLY A 450 13.18 -6.19 64.82
C GLY A 450 14.69 -6.40 64.86
N THR A 451 15.49 -5.48 64.30
CA THR A 451 16.95 -5.57 64.28
C THR A 451 17.59 -4.91 65.50
N CYS A 452 17.06 -3.75 65.91
CA CYS A 452 17.60 -2.98 67.04
C CYS A 452 16.96 -3.33 68.39
N GLY A 453 15.77 -3.94 68.39
CA GLY A 453 15.05 -4.25 69.62
C GLY A 453 15.64 -5.43 70.39
N ASP A 454 15.40 -5.40 71.69
CA ASP A 454 15.71 -6.51 72.58
C ASP A 454 14.72 -7.67 72.40
N ARG A 455 15.10 -8.85 72.87
CA ARG A 455 14.24 -10.04 72.81
C ARG A 455 12.93 -9.78 73.58
N PRO A 456 11.80 -10.35 73.17
CA PRO A 456 10.54 -10.17 73.90
C PRO A 456 10.58 -10.98 75.21
N TYR A 457 10.84 -10.32 76.34
CA TYR A 457 10.68 -10.85 77.70
C TYR A 457 9.65 -10.00 78.47
N GLU A 458 9.17 -10.49 79.63
CA GLU A 458 8.06 -9.85 80.39
C GLU A 458 8.34 -8.40 80.81
N GLU A 459 9.61 -7.98 80.91
CA GLU A 459 10.04 -6.62 81.28
C GLU A 459 10.65 -5.81 80.10
N ALA A 460 10.49 -6.26 78.85
CA ALA A 460 11.09 -5.59 77.71
C ALA A 460 10.42 -4.23 77.43
N GLY A 461 11.23 -3.18 77.27
CA GLY A 461 10.75 -1.82 76.95
C GLY A 461 10.02 -1.72 75.59
N LEU A 462 9.55 -0.51 75.26
CA LEU A 462 8.78 -0.22 74.03
C LEU A 462 9.50 -0.66 72.74
N CYS A 463 10.84 -0.65 72.73
CA CYS A 463 11.68 -1.12 71.63
C CYS A 463 12.05 -2.62 71.78
N ASN A 464 11.12 -3.51 71.45
CA ASN A 464 11.36 -4.96 71.46
C ASN A 464 11.07 -5.62 70.11
N ARG A 465 11.69 -6.80 69.86
CA ARG A 465 11.53 -7.55 68.60
C ARG A 465 10.10 -8.06 68.39
N GLY A 466 9.34 -8.25 69.46
CA GLY A 466 7.93 -8.63 69.39
C GLY A 466 7.08 -7.56 68.71
N VAL A 467 7.32 -6.28 69.04
CA VAL A 467 6.71 -5.11 68.38
C VAL A 467 7.11 -5.06 66.91
N GLY A 468 8.38 -5.32 66.60
CA GLY A 468 8.85 -5.44 65.20
C GLY A 468 8.13 -6.54 64.41
N ALA A 469 7.91 -7.70 65.02
CA ALA A 469 7.14 -8.79 64.41
C ALA A 469 5.67 -8.41 64.15
N ASN A 470 5.05 -7.67 65.08
CA ASN A 470 3.67 -7.19 64.92
C ASN A 470 3.55 -6.18 63.78
N PHE A 471 4.47 -5.23 63.65
CA PHE A 471 4.50 -4.31 62.50
C PHE A 471 4.71 -5.04 61.18
N LEU A 472 5.63 -6.01 61.08
CA LEU A 472 5.81 -6.81 59.87
C LEU A 472 4.52 -7.54 59.47
N LEU A 473 3.80 -8.12 60.44
CA LEU A 473 2.54 -8.82 60.19
C LEU A 473 1.38 -7.86 59.88
N ALA A 474 1.36 -6.66 60.48
CA ALA A 474 0.41 -5.62 60.13
C ALA A 474 0.61 -5.15 58.67
N GLY A 475 1.87 -4.96 58.24
CA GLY A 475 2.21 -4.66 56.85
C GLY A 475 1.75 -5.76 55.89
N VAL A 476 1.93 -7.04 56.26
CA VAL A 476 1.40 -8.18 55.50
C VAL A 476 -0.13 -8.16 55.42
N GLY A 477 -0.81 -7.82 56.52
CA GLY A 477 -2.26 -7.66 56.53
C GLY A 477 -2.75 -6.57 55.58
N PHE A 478 -2.10 -5.40 55.59
CA PHE A 478 -2.42 -4.31 54.66
C PHE A 478 -2.11 -4.66 53.20
N MET A 479 -1.02 -5.41 52.94
CA MET A 479 -0.73 -5.91 51.59
C MET A 479 -1.87 -6.78 51.06
N PHE A 480 -2.44 -7.69 51.86
CA PHE A 480 -3.60 -8.48 51.44
C PHE A 480 -4.85 -7.61 51.28
N LEU A 481 -5.14 -6.71 52.23
CA LEU A 481 -6.34 -5.88 52.24
C LEU A 481 -6.46 -4.98 51.00
N PHE A 482 -5.37 -4.30 50.64
CA PHE A 482 -5.37 -3.32 49.55
C PHE A 482 -4.92 -3.90 48.20
N SER A 483 -4.48 -5.16 48.15
CA SER A 483 -3.98 -5.80 46.92
C SER A 483 -4.97 -5.73 45.74
N THR A 484 -6.26 -5.97 45.99
CA THR A 484 -7.30 -5.94 44.95
C THR A 484 -7.48 -4.54 44.38
N ILE A 485 -7.58 -3.52 45.24
CA ILE A 485 -7.77 -2.13 44.82
C ILE A 485 -6.55 -1.66 44.00
N LEU A 486 -5.35 -1.88 44.51
CA LEU A 486 -4.12 -1.48 43.83
C LEU A 486 -3.93 -2.21 42.49
N MET A 487 -4.29 -3.49 42.41
CA MET A 487 -4.20 -4.26 41.16
C MET A 487 -5.23 -3.77 40.12
N VAL A 488 -6.48 -3.52 40.50
CA VAL A 488 -7.50 -2.98 39.58
C VAL A 488 -7.09 -1.60 39.07
N SER A 489 -6.61 -0.72 39.95
CA SER A 489 -6.12 0.60 39.58
C SER A 489 -4.83 0.57 38.73
N CYS A 490 -4.07 -0.53 38.75
CA CYS A 490 -2.96 -0.75 37.83
C CYS A 490 -3.43 -1.29 36.47
N MET A 491 -4.41 -2.20 36.47
CA MET A 491 -4.90 -2.87 35.26
C MET A 491 -5.66 -1.94 34.32
N ILE A 492 -6.51 -1.05 34.85
CA ILE A 492 -7.32 -0.15 34.01
C ILE A 492 -6.43 0.77 33.16
N PRO A 493 -5.46 1.51 33.74
CA PRO A 493 -4.48 2.30 32.96
C PRO A 493 -3.60 1.45 32.05
N PHE A 494 -3.20 0.24 32.48
CA PHE A 494 -2.41 -0.67 31.64
C PHE A 494 -3.11 -1.03 30.34
N LEU A 495 -4.39 -1.40 30.41
CA LEU A 495 -5.16 -1.79 29.22
C LEU A 495 -5.37 -0.59 28.30
N PHE A 496 -5.75 0.56 28.84
CA PHE A 496 -6.00 1.76 28.04
C PHE A 496 -4.71 2.34 27.45
N GLY A 497 -3.73 2.66 28.31
CA GLY A 497 -2.49 3.32 27.90
C GLY A 497 -1.57 2.40 27.11
N GLY A 498 -1.52 1.11 27.48
CA GLY A 498 -0.73 0.11 26.76
C GLY A 498 -1.24 -0.06 25.33
N THR A 499 -2.53 -0.30 25.14
CA THR A 499 -3.10 -0.53 23.80
C THR A 499 -2.97 0.71 22.91
N LEU A 500 -3.21 1.91 23.42
CA LEU A 500 -2.98 3.14 22.66
C LEU A 500 -1.50 3.30 22.25
N GLN A 501 -0.57 2.97 23.14
CA GLN A 501 0.85 3.04 22.84
C GLN A 501 1.25 2.04 21.73
N THR A 502 0.74 0.81 21.77
CA THR A 502 1.17 -0.25 20.84
C THR A 502 0.42 -0.25 19.51
N GLU A 503 -0.86 0.12 19.47
CA GLU A 503 -1.67 0.10 18.25
C GLU A 503 -1.71 1.42 17.50
N VAL A 504 -1.50 2.56 18.17
CA VAL A 504 -1.57 3.88 17.53
C VAL A 504 -0.18 4.51 17.48
N CYS A 505 0.41 4.78 18.65
CA CYS A 505 1.64 5.55 18.74
C CYS A 505 2.85 4.86 18.14
N ARG A 506 2.94 3.53 18.23
CA ARG A 506 4.03 2.77 17.59
C ARG A 506 4.10 2.99 16.08
N TYR A 507 2.95 3.12 15.41
CA TYR A 507 2.87 3.32 13.96
C TYR A 507 3.06 4.78 13.57
N LEU A 508 2.49 5.73 14.33
CA LEU A 508 2.57 7.16 14.01
C LEU A 508 3.92 7.81 14.35
N THR A 509 4.65 7.29 15.35
CA THR A 509 5.93 7.88 15.80
C THR A 509 7.17 7.32 15.10
N GLY A 510 7.00 6.44 14.10
CA GLY A 510 8.11 5.86 13.33
C GLY A 510 8.89 4.75 14.05
N ARG A 511 8.43 4.26 15.21
CA ARG A 511 9.05 3.09 15.89
C ARG A 511 8.87 1.79 15.13
N TYR A 512 7.86 1.72 14.25
CA TYR A 512 7.64 0.61 13.33
C TYR A 512 7.97 1.04 11.89
N PRO A 513 8.75 0.26 11.13
CA PRO A 513 9.11 0.62 9.75
C PRO A 513 7.87 0.64 8.84
N ASP A 514 7.73 1.69 8.04
CA ASP A 514 6.53 1.98 7.23
C ASP A 514 5.25 2.05 8.08
N GLY A 515 5.37 2.49 9.33
CA GLY A 515 4.29 2.51 10.31
C GLY A 515 3.04 3.27 9.85
N PRO A 516 3.14 4.55 9.47
CA PRO A 516 1.99 5.37 9.05
C PRO A 516 1.29 4.76 7.83
N ARG A 517 2.04 4.27 6.84
CA ARG A 517 1.49 3.57 5.66
C ARG A 517 0.66 2.35 6.03
N LYS A 518 1.15 1.51 6.96
CA LYS A 518 0.38 0.33 7.42
C LYS A 518 -0.84 0.74 8.23
N MET A 519 -0.75 1.83 8.99
CA MET A 519 -1.89 2.38 9.75
C MET A 519 -2.97 2.89 8.80
N ASP A 520 -2.63 3.63 7.75
CA ASP A 520 -3.59 4.10 6.75
C ASP A 520 -4.28 2.92 6.05
N GLN A 521 -3.51 1.92 5.62
CA GLN A 521 -4.07 0.69 5.03
C GLN A 521 -5.00 -0.02 6.00
N TYR A 522 -4.64 -0.09 7.27
CA TYR A 522 -5.45 -0.69 8.32
C TYR A 522 -6.77 0.08 8.55
N VAL A 523 -6.71 1.41 8.71
CA VAL A 523 -7.90 2.25 8.89
C VAL A 523 -8.79 2.20 7.66
N PHE A 524 -8.21 2.25 6.46
CA PHE A 524 -8.94 2.14 5.20
C PHE A 524 -9.66 0.80 5.08
N GLN A 525 -8.95 -0.32 5.28
CA GLN A 525 -9.55 -1.65 5.28
C GLN A 525 -10.64 -1.77 6.36
N SER A 526 -10.44 -1.13 7.50
CA SER A 526 -11.38 -1.12 8.61
C SER A 526 -12.68 -0.44 8.29
N LEU A 527 -12.60 0.78 7.78
CA LEU A 527 -13.77 1.54 7.39
C LEU A 527 -14.46 0.92 6.17
N LYS A 528 -13.69 0.35 5.22
CA LYS A 528 -14.25 -0.31 4.04
C LYS A 528 -15.10 -1.52 4.42
N SER A 529 -14.65 -2.34 5.36
CA SER A 529 -15.44 -3.50 5.77
C SER A 529 -16.63 -3.11 6.64
N ILE A 530 -16.51 -2.09 7.51
CA ILE A 530 -17.64 -1.55 8.27
C ILE A 530 -18.69 -1.02 7.29
N PHE A 531 -18.27 -0.27 6.29
CA PHE A 531 -19.13 0.24 5.24
C PHE A 531 -19.83 -0.89 4.47
N LEU A 532 -19.09 -1.92 4.04
CA LEU A 532 -19.67 -3.08 3.34
C LEU A 532 -20.61 -3.91 4.24
N ALA A 533 -20.31 -4.04 5.53
CA ALA A 533 -21.17 -4.71 6.50
C ALA A 533 -22.47 -3.92 6.75
N VAL A 534 -22.40 -2.60 6.86
CA VAL A 534 -23.57 -1.71 6.99
C VAL A 534 -24.41 -1.72 5.70
N GLN A 535 -23.76 -1.65 4.52
CA GLN A 535 -24.44 -1.69 3.22
C GLN A 535 -25.12 -3.04 2.95
N GLY A 536 -24.50 -4.16 3.34
CA GLY A 536 -25.06 -5.50 3.20
C GLY A 536 -26.17 -5.82 4.21
N SER A 537 -26.29 -5.04 5.29
CA SER A 537 -27.29 -5.22 6.34
C SER A 537 -28.61 -4.47 6.08
N LEU A 538 -28.72 -3.68 4.99
CA LEU A 538 -29.96 -3.00 4.60
C LEU A 538 -30.95 -3.99 3.96
N PRO A 539 -32.04 -4.39 4.64
CA PRO A 539 -33.08 -5.19 4.02
C PRO A 539 -33.98 -4.26 3.19
N ASN A 540 -34.35 -4.65 1.97
CA ASN A 540 -35.45 -4.02 1.20
C ASN A 540 -36.84 -4.25 1.84
N SER A 541 -36.92 -4.51 3.16
CA SER A 541 -38.14 -4.94 3.85
C SER A 541 -38.33 -4.16 5.14
N SER A 542 -39.45 -3.44 5.18
CA SER A 542 -39.89 -2.46 6.15
C SER A 542 -40.30 -2.99 7.54
N ASN A 543 -39.63 -3.99 8.12
CA ASN A 543 -40.09 -4.60 9.38
C ASN A 543 -39.00 -5.08 10.37
N SER A 544 -37.98 -4.27 10.66
CA SER A 544 -37.14 -4.47 11.88
C SER A 544 -36.82 -3.16 12.57
N ARG A 545 -37.32 -2.97 13.79
CA ARG A 545 -37.16 -1.76 14.64
C ARG A 545 -35.82 -1.71 15.38
N THR A 546 -34.70 -1.90 14.72
CA THR A 546 -33.40 -1.68 15.37
C THR A 546 -32.42 -1.13 14.35
N PHE A 547 -32.20 0.19 14.46
CA PHE A 547 -31.20 1.00 13.76
C PHE A 547 -31.52 1.33 12.29
N ASP A 548 -32.32 2.38 12.11
CA ASP A 548 -32.56 3.02 10.82
C ASP A 548 -31.35 3.95 10.54
N VAL A 549 -30.36 3.45 9.78
CA VAL A 549 -29.27 4.30 9.29
C VAL A 549 -29.75 4.90 7.98
N ASP A 550 -29.94 6.21 7.95
CA ASP A 550 -30.42 6.91 6.77
C ASP A 550 -29.44 6.67 5.62
N LYS A 551 -29.97 6.30 4.45
CA LYS A 551 -29.19 6.03 3.24
C LYS A 551 -28.40 7.27 2.81
N ASN A 552 -28.91 8.46 3.16
CA ASN A 552 -28.26 9.74 2.93
C ASN A 552 -27.02 9.96 3.83
N GLU A 553 -27.03 9.49 5.08
CA GLU A 553 -25.86 9.54 5.97
C GLU A 553 -24.78 8.55 5.51
N LEU A 554 -25.18 7.39 4.95
CA LEU A 554 -24.24 6.41 4.39
C LEU A 554 -23.59 6.90 3.09
N GLU A 555 -24.32 7.63 2.23
CA GLU A 555 -23.73 8.29 1.07
C GLU A 555 -22.85 9.49 1.44
N ALA A 556 -23.10 10.15 2.58
CA ALA A 556 -22.21 11.18 3.12
C ALA A 556 -20.87 10.65 3.64
N ILE A 557 -20.77 9.35 3.96
CA ILE A 557 -19.54 8.68 4.42
C ILE A 557 -18.68 8.15 3.24
N ARG A 558 -19.27 7.98 2.05
CA ARG A 558 -18.56 7.51 0.85
C ARG A 558 -17.36 8.41 0.47
N PRO A 559 -17.48 9.76 0.47
CA PRO A 559 -16.33 10.66 0.24
C PRO A 559 -15.24 10.52 1.29
N THR A 560 -15.59 10.23 2.55
CA THR A 560 -14.64 10.02 3.65
C THR A 560 -13.85 8.72 3.48
N LEU A 561 -14.50 7.69 2.92
CA LEU A 561 -13.83 6.43 2.56
C LEU A 561 -12.82 6.63 1.42
N ASP A 562 -13.15 7.48 0.45
CA ASP A 562 -12.25 7.86 -0.64
C ASP A 562 -11.06 8.68 -0.11
N ILE A 563 -11.29 9.64 0.81
CA ILE A 563 -10.23 10.42 1.48
C ILE A 563 -9.20 9.55 2.22
N ILE A 564 -9.64 8.44 2.82
CA ILE A 564 -8.76 7.55 3.62
C ILE A 564 -7.97 6.58 2.75
N ARG A 565 -8.33 6.43 1.46
CA ARG A 565 -7.58 5.64 0.47
C ARG A 565 -6.20 6.24 0.14
N PHE A 566 -5.95 7.50 0.51
CA PHE A 566 -4.82 8.29 0.05
C PHE A 566 -3.53 8.17 0.87
N ASN A 567 -3.46 7.22 1.81
CA ASN A 567 -2.31 7.04 2.72
C ASN A 567 -1.83 8.38 3.31
N LEU A 568 -2.77 9.17 3.81
CA LEU A 568 -2.52 10.56 4.20
C LEU A 568 -1.54 10.66 5.37
N SER A 569 -1.57 9.71 6.31
CA SER A 569 -0.62 9.71 7.42
C SER A 569 0.79 9.40 6.93
N ASP A 570 0.95 8.51 5.95
CA ASP A 570 2.24 8.28 5.28
C ASP A 570 2.70 9.52 4.49
N ALA A 571 1.82 10.08 3.67
CA ALA A 571 2.13 11.28 2.89
C ALA A 571 2.65 12.41 3.80
N ILE A 572 1.92 12.74 4.87
CA ILE A 572 2.25 13.86 5.75
C ILE A 572 3.38 13.52 6.73
N LEU A 573 3.36 12.37 7.40
CA LEU A 573 4.33 12.06 8.46
C LEU A 573 5.65 11.50 7.95
N THR A 574 5.70 10.90 6.75
CA THR A 574 6.94 10.29 6.22
C THR A 574 7.43 11.02 4.97
N ARG A 575 6.64 11.08 3.89
CA ARG A 575 7.10 11.57 2.57
C ARG A 575 7.38 13.07 2.54
N CYS A 576 6.55 13.86 3.20
CA CYS A 576 6.66 15.32 3.27
C CYS A 576 7.93 15.88 3.93
N GLU A 577 8.84 15.04 4.42
CA GLU A 577 10.18 15.45 4.86
C GLU A 577 11.15 15.66 3.72
N ASN A 578 11.02 14.88 2.65
CA ASN A 578 11.95 14.92 1.51
C ASN A 578 11.26 15.27 0.19
N GLU A 579 9.93 15.22 0.15
CA GLU A 579 9.14 15.42 -1.06
C GLU A 579 8.21 16.64 -0.92
N PRO A 580 7.96 17.39 -2.02
CA PRO A 580 6.93 18.43 -2.03
C PRO A 580 5.55 17.82 -1.87
N PHE A 581 4.58 18.64 -1.46
CA PHE A 581 3.25 18.16 -1.07
C PHE A 581 2.57 17.35 -2.16
N VAL A 582 2.63 17.82 -3.40
CA VAL A 582 1.97 17.16 -4.52
C VAL A 582 2.58 15.79 -4.80
N GLU A 583 3.89 15.64 -4.68
CA GLU A 583 4.54 14.34 -4.87
C GLU A 583 4.21 13.39 -3.72
N ALA A 584 4.23 13.90 -2.48
CA ALA A 584 3.86 13.15 -1.28
C ALA A 584 2.44 12.58 -1.35
N ILE A 585 1.51 13.25 -2.03
CA ILE A 585 0.12 12.79 -2.24
C ILE A 585 -0.15 12.16 -3.63
N SER A 586 0.80 12.21 -4.58
CA SER A 586 0.58 11.83 -6.00
C SER A 586 0.64 10.33 -6.29
N THR A 587 0.21 9.45 -5.39
CA THR A 587 0.08 8.01 -5.71
C THR A 587 -1.01 7.70 -6.75
N GLY A 588 -1.53 8.71 -7.47
CA GLY A 588 -2.29 8.58 -8.71
C GLY A 588 -3.80 8.80 -8.60
N GLU A 589 -4.38 8.72 -7.40
CA GLU A 589 -5.84 8.73 -7.21
C GLU A 589 -6.41 10.01 -6.55
N PHE A 590 -5.65 10.73 -5.70
CA PHE A 590 -6.14 11.92 -4.99
C PHE A 590 -6.35 13.13 -5.93
N VAL A 591 -5.43 13.31 -6.88
CA VAL A 591 -5.41 14.49 -7.76
C VAL A 591 -6.40 14.34 -8.92
N SER A 592 -6.76 13.12 -9.32
CA SER A 592 -7.61 12.89 -10.49
C SER A 592 -9.01 13.51 -10.39
N PRO A 593 -9.76 13.40 -9.27
CA PRO A 593 -11.06 14.06 -9.13
C PRO A 593 -10.94 15.59 -9.04
N ILE A 594 -9.88 16.06 -8.36
CA ILE A 594 -9.58 17.50 -8.17
C ILE A 594 -9.30 18.18 -9.51
N LEU A 595 -8.71 17.43 -10.44
CA LEU A 595 -8.17 17.93 -11.68
C LEU A 595 -9.04 17.63 -12.90
N ALA A 596 -10.02 16.72 -12.76
CA ALA A 596 -10.94 16.34 -13.84
C ALA A 596 -11.70 17.55 -14.40
N ASP A 597 -12.33 18.36 -13.55
CA ASP A 597 -13.16 19.48 -14.01
C ASP A 597 -12.37 20.56 -14.77
N ALA A 598 -11.13 20.84 -14.35
CA ALA A 598 -10.28 21.83 -14.99
C ALA A 598 -9.75 21.31 -16.34
N VAL A 599 -9.35 20.04 -16.39
CA VAL A 599 -8.83 19.39 -17.61
C VAL A 599 -9.95 19.14 -18.62
N ASP A 600 -11.13 18.71 -18.18
CA ASP A 600 -12.27 18.38 -19.03
C ASP A 600 -12.75 19.60 -19.82
N GLY A 601 -12.75 20.80 -19.23
CA GLY A 601 -13.11 22.03 -19.95
C GLY A 601 -12.16 22.35 -21.10
N ILE A 602 -10.84 22.22 -20.89
CA ILE A 602 -9.81 22.44 -21.93
C ILE A 602 -9.91 21.35 -23.00
N LEU A 603 -10.08 20.11 -22.56
CA LEU A 603 -10.17 18.94 -23.41
C LEU A 603 -11.41 18.96 -24.31
N GLN A 604 -12.56 19.38 -23.77
CA GLN A 604 -13.80 19.49 -24.52
C GLN A 604 -13.69 20.53 -25.64
N GLY A 605 -13.03 21.67 -25.38
CA GLY A 605 -12.74 22.67 -26.41
C GLY A 605 -11.89 22.11 -27.55
N LEU A 606 -10.81 21.39 -27.21
CA LEU A 606 -9.95 20.72 -28.20
C LEU A 606 -10.67 19.64 -29.00
N ILE A 607 -11.50 18.83 -28.35
CA ILE A 607 -12.29 17.79 -29.02
C ILE A 607 -13.30 18.41 -29.99
N GLU A 608 -13.95 19.51 -29.60
CA GLU A 608 -14.83 20.24 -30.50
C GLU A 608 -14.09 20.81 -31.70
N SER A 609 -12.92 21.43 -31.50
CA SER A 609 -12.10 21.95 -32.58
C SER A 609 -11.65 20.85 -33.53
N PHE A 610 -11.23 19.70 -33.00
CA PHE A 610 -10.91 18.53 -33.80
C PHE A 610 -12.12 18.13 -34.65
N LYS A 611 -13.30 17.91 -34.03
CA LYS A 611 -14.53 17.52 -34.74
C LYS A 611 -15.00 18.52 -35.81
N LYS A 612 -14.62 19.80 -35.71
CA LYS A 612 -14.97 20.85 -36.69
C LYS A 612 -14.03 20.89 -37.90
N VAL A 613 -12.92 20.14 -37.91
CA VAL A 613 -11.98 20.13 -39.04
C VAL A 613 -12.65 19.57 -40.29
N ASP A 614 -12.59 20.33 -41.38
CA ASP A 614 -13.11 19.92 -42.68
C ASP A 614 -12.15 18.95 -43.38
N ILE A 615 -12.37 17.65 -43.15
CA ILE A 615 -11.65 16.56 -43.82
C ILE A 615 -12.34 16.18 -45.15
N GLU A 616 -13.64 16.47 -45.28
CA GLU A 616 -14.45 15.96 -46.39
C GLU A 616 -14.20 16.72 -47.70
N SER A 617 -14.16 18.05 -47.65
CA SER A 617 -14.02 18.88 -48.85
C SER A 617 -12.72 18.63 -49.64
N PRO A 618 -11.53 18.51 -49.00
CA PRO A 618 -10.29 18.21 -49.72
C PRO A 618 -10.38 16.91 -50.51
N PHE A 619 -10.86 15.82 -49.89
CA PHE A 619 -11.02 14.53 -50.57
C PHE A 619 -12.04 14.59 -51.70
N ARG A 620 -13.21 15.21 -51.47
CA ARG A 620 -14.23 15.36 -52.53
C ARG A 620 -13.71 16.14 -53.74
N ARG A 621 -12.92 17.19 -53.50
CA ARG A 621 -12.28 17.97 -54.56
C ARG A 621 -11.27 17.12 -55.33
N THR A 622 -10.38 16.41 -54.65
CA THR A 622 -9.38 15.55 -55.29
C THR A 622 -10.03 14.42 -56.09
N ILE A 623 -11.05 13.75 -55.55
CA ILE A 623 -11.81 12.72 -56.26
C ILE A 623 -12.47 13.30 -57.52
N GLY A 624 -13.14 14.45 -57.40
CA GLY A 624 -13.79 15.11 -58.53
C GLY A 624 -12.79 15.45 -59.64
N SER A 625 -11.62 15.97 -59.28
CA SER A 625 -10.55 16.25 -60.23
C SER A 625 -9.96 14.97 -60.85
N CYS A 626 -9.81 13.88 -60.09
CA CYS A 626 -9.36 12.59 -60.63
C CYS A 626 -10.37 12.01 -61.63
N LEU A 627 -11.66 12.05 -61.32
CA LEU A 627 -12.72 11.62 -62.24
C LEU A 627 -12.75 12.49 -63.51
N ALA A 628 -12.55 13.80 -63.37
CA ALA A 628 -12.42 14.70 -64.52
C ALA A 628 -11.19 14.39 -65.39
N ALA A 629 -10.05 14.02 -64.77
CA ALA A 629 -8.86 13.56 -65.49
C ALA A 629 -9.15 12.25 -66.26
N PHE A 630 -9.89 11.32 -65.67
CA PHE A 630 -10.29 10.08 -66.36
C PHE A 630 -11.26 10.31 -67.53
N GLU A 631 -12.17 11.29 -67.44
CA GLU A 631 -13.01 11.66 -68.59
C GLU A 631 -12.17 12.20 -69.77
N ARG A 632 -11.04 12.87 -69.50
CA ARG A 632 -10.10 13.28 -70.57
C ARG A 632 -9.31 12.10 -71.13
N LEU A 633 -9.05 11.07 -70.30
CA LEU A 633 -8.39 9.83 -70.69
C LEU A 633 -9.32 8.80 -71.35
N LYS A 634 -10.59 9.16 -71.61
CA LYS A 634 -11.61 8.25 -72.15
C LYS A 634 -11.24 7.63 -73.49
N PHE A 635 -10.34 8.22 -74.27
CA PHE A 635 -9.80 7.60 -75.48
C PHE A 635 -9.17 6.22 -75.22
N LEU A 636 -8.66 5.97 -74.00
CA LEU A 636 -8.13 4.68 -73.60
C LEU A 636 -9.19 3.58 -73.55
N SER A 637 -10.48 3.91 -73.44
CA SER A 637 -11.55 2.91 -73.53
C SER A 637 -11.66 2.25 -74.90
N ALA A 638 -11.10 2.88 -75.94
CA ALA A 638 -11.07 2.33 -77.30
C ALA A 638 -9.87 1.40 -77.56
N VAL A 639 -8.96 1.23 -76.59
CA VAL A 639 -7.79 0.34 -76.73
C VAL A 639 -8.27 -1.10 -76.85
N ASN A 640 -7.91 -1.76 -77.96
CA ASN A 640 -8.22 -3.16 -78.21
C ASN A 640 -7.15 -3.80 -79.10
N PHE A 641 -6.25 -4.55 -78.46
CA PHE A 641 -5.17 -5.30 -79.10
C PHE A 641 -5.44 -6.81 -79.10
N LYS A 642 -6.70 -7.26 -78.96
CA LYS A 642 -7.03 -8.70 -78.96
C LYS A 642 -6.57 -9.41 -80.22
N GLU A 643 -6.68 -8.75 -81.38
CA GLU A 643 -6.22 -9.31 -82.64
C GLU A 643 -4.69 -9.45 -82.64
N ALA A 644 -3.96 -8.39 -82.29
CA ALA A 644 -2.51 -8.46 -82.13
C ALA A 644 -2.07 -9.56 -81.15
N ILE A 645 -2.73 -9.69 -79.99
CA ILE A 645 -2.46 -10.73 -78.99
C ILE A 645 -2.65 -12.14 -79.59
N ASN A 646 -3.76 -12.36 -80.32
CA ASN A 646 -4.03 -13.64 -80.96
C ASN A 646 -2.96 -13.98 -82.01
N GLN A 647 -2.56 -13.00 -82.83
CA GLN A 647 -1.55 -13.18 -83.87
C GLN A 647 -0.18 -13.47 -83.28
N VAL A 648 0.26 -12.73 -82.26
CA VAL A 648 1.53 -13.00 -81.55
C VAL A 648 1.49 -14.40 -80.91
N ASN A 649 0.34 -14.90 -80.47
CA ASN A 649 0.26 -16.24 -79.91
C ASN A 649 0.36 -17.38 -80.96
N THR A 650 0.31 -17.06 -82.26
CA THR A 650 0.54 -18.04 -83.33
C THR A 650 2.03 -18.13 -83.71
N PRO A 651 2.56 -19.33 -84.03
CA PRO A 651 3.93 -19.46 -84.55
C PRO A 651 4.13 -18.66 -85.83
N LEU A 652 5.32 -18.09 -86.02
CA LEU A 652 5.65 -17.24 -87.17
C LEU A 652 5.43 -17.95 -88.52
N THR A 653 5.67 -19.27 -88.56
CA THR A 653 5.54 -20.12 -89.75
C THR A 653 4.57 -21.28 -89.52
N PHE A 654 4.26 -22.06 -90.55
CA PHE A 654 3.50 -23.31 -90.37
C PHE A 654 4.31 -24.44 -89.70
N ILE A 655 5.62 -24.25 -89.52
CA ILE A 655 6.46 -25.11 -88.69
C ILE A 655 6.33 -24.62 -87.25
N ASP A 656 5.69 -25.41 -86.38
CA ASP A 656 5.41 -25.03 -84.99
C ASP A 656 6.68 -24.85 -84.15
N ASN A 657 7.76 -25.60 -84.43
CA ASN A 657 9.04 -25.51 -83.73
C ASN A 657 10.20 -25.32 -84.72
N LEU A 658 10.47 -24.05 -85.06
CA LEU A 658 11.59 -23.69 -85.94
C LEU A 658 12.96 -24.08 -85.36
N GLY A 659 13.10 -24.12 -84.03
CA GLY A 659 14.35 -24.53 -83.37
C GLY A 659 14.67 -26.01 -83.56
N GLU A 660 13.66 -26.86 -83.47
CA GLU A 660 13.78 -28.30 -83.76
C GLU A 660 14.07 -28.53 -85.25
N PHE A 661 13.37 -27.82 -86.14
CA PHE A 661 13.63 -27.87 -87.58
C PHE A 661 15.09 -27.51 -87.93
N VAL A 662 15.63 -26.43 -87.35
CA VAL A 662 17.04 -26.06 -87.50
C VAL A 662 17.99 -27.12 -86.94
N SER A 663 17.65 -27.75 -85.81
CA SER A 663 18.47 -28.78 -85.20
C SER A 663 18.59 -30.02 -86.10
N ARG A 664 17.49 -30.40 -86.75
CA ARG A 664 17.46 -31.47 -87.77
C ARG A 664 18.29 -31.10 -89.00
N LEU A 665 18.20 -29.87 -89.49
CA LEU A 665 19.04 -29.40 -90.61
C LEU A 665 20.54 -29.43 -90.26
N LYS A 666 20.92 -29.05 -89.02
CA LYS A 666 22.32 -29.12 -88.54
C LYS A 666 22.83 -30.56 -88.43
N ALA A 667 21.98 -31.52 -88.06
CA ALA A 667 22.34 -32.94 -87.94
C ALA A 667 22.75 -33.59 -89.28
N LEU A 668 22.39 -32.98 -90.41
CA LEU A 668 22.86 -33.41 -91.73
C LEU A 668 24.37 -33.22 -91.91
N ASN A 669 25.00 -32.28 -91.18
CA ASN A 669 26.44 -31.97 -91.21
C ASN A 669 26.95 -31.58 -92.62
N MET A 670 26.20 -30.74 -93.33
CA MET A 670 26.50 -30.28 -94.69
C MET A 670 27.04 -28.84 -94.68
N GLU A 671 28.25 -28.62 -95.19
CA GLU A 671 28.89 -27.29 -95.24
C GLU A 671 28.12 -26.32 -96.16
N SER A 672 27.55 -26.82 -97.26
CA SER A 672 26.72 -26.04 -98.20
C SER A 672 25.42 -25.51 -97.60
N LEU A 673 24.93 -26.14 -96.52
CA LEU A 673 23.68 -25.76 -95.85
C LEU A 673 23.90 -24.72 -94.73
N ALA A 674 25.14 -24.59 -94.26
CA ALA A 674 25.53 -23.66 -93.20
C ALA A 674 25.09 -22.20 -93.42
N PRO A 675 25.27 -21.57 -94.61
CA PRO A 675 24.84 -20.18 -94.82
C PRO A 675 23.33 -20.03 -94.70
N HIS A 676 22.54 -20.98 -95.21
CA HIS A 676 21.09 -20.93 -95.17
C HIS A 676 20.53 -21.20 -93.76
N ILE A 677 21.15 -22.12 -93.01
CA ILE A 677 20.85 -22.35 -91.59
C ILE A 677 21.15 -21.09 -90.78
N GLN A 678 22.28 -20.42 -91.04
CA GLN A 678 22.65 -19.22 -90.30
C GLN A 678 21.66 -18.07 -90.55
N THR A 679 21.21 -17.87 -91.80
CA THR A 679 20.17 -16.88 -92.11
C THR A 679 18.83 -17.24 -91.47
N LEU A 680 18.44 -18.52 -91.47
CA LEU A 680 17.22 -19.01 -90.81
C LEU A 680 17.26 -18.80 -89.29
N VAL A 681 18.43 -19.00 -88.66
CA VAL A 681 18.64 -18.76 -87.23
C VAL A 681 18.63 -17.27 -86.89
N ASN A 682 19.32 -16.45 -87.68
CA ASN A 682 19.48 -15.03 -87.40
C ASN A 682 18.21 -14.21 -87.63
N GLY A 683 17.33 -14.63 -88.55
CA GLY A 683 16.05 -13.98 -88.82
C GLY A 683 14.87 -14.71 -88.16
N PRO A 684 14.21 -15.66 -88.84
CA PRO A 684 12.96 -16.27 -88.39
C PRO A 684 12.99 -16.88 -86.98
N VAL A 685 14.03 -17.65 -86.65
CA VAL A 685 14.12 -18.33 -85.32
C VAL A 685 14.29 -17.31 -84.20
N LYS A 686 15.18 -16.33 -84.39
CA LYS A 686 15.42 -15.27 -83.41
C LYS A 686 14.19 -14.40 -83.20
N LEU A 687 13.45 -14.09 -84.27
CA LEU A 687 12.21 -13.32 -84.21
C LEU A 687 11.09 -14.11 -83.53
N ASP A 688 10.92 -15.40 -83.85
CA ASP A 688 9.92 -16.25 -83.20
C ASP A 688 10.19 -16.41 -81.69
N ALA A 689 11.47 -16.37 -81.28
CA ALA A 689 11.85 -16.40 -79.86
C ALA A 689 11.46 -15.12 -79.07
N THR A 690 11.33 -13.95 -79.71
CA THR A 690 10.93 -12.70 -79.02
C THR A 690 9.42 -12.54 -78.87
N ARG A 691 8.65 -13.39 -79.55
CA ARG A 691 7.17 -13.43 -79.55
C ARG A 691 6.55 -13.44 -78.15
N GLY A 692 7.13 -14.22 -77.22
CA GLY A 692 6.64 -14.28 -75.83
C GLY A 692 6.73 -12.94 -75.11
N ASN A 693 7.77 -12.15 -75.36
CA ASN A 693 7.91 -10.80 -74.78
C ASN A 693 6.91 -9.83 -75.42
N ILE A 694 6.71 -9.90 -76.73
CA ILE A 694 5.74 -9.06 -77.42
C ILE A 694 4.30 -9.38 -76.98
N TYR A 695 4.00 -10.66 -76.73
CA TYR A 695 2.72 -11.10 -76.19
C TYR A 695 2.44 -10.44 -74.84
N THR A 696 3.40 -10.49 -73.91
CA THR A 696 3.22 -9.87 -72.58
C THR A 696 3.05 -8.36 -72.67
N LEU A 697 3.77 -7.69 -73.59
CA LEU A 697 3.61 -6.26 -73.84
C LEU A 697 2.20 -5.93 -74.37
N PHE A 698 1.69 -6.62 -75.39
CA PHE A 698 0.34 -6.35 -75.90
C PHE A 698 -0.76 -6.67 -74.88
N VAL A 699 -0.61 -7.74 -74.09
CA VAL A 699 -1.55 -8.05 -72.99
C VAL A 699 -1.57 -6.91 -71.97
N ARG A 700 -0.40 -6.42 -71.57
CA ARG A 700 -0.28 -5.30 -70.62
C ARG A 700 -0.78 -3.98 -71.21
N PHE A 701 -0.62 -3.75 -72.51
CA PHE A 701 -1.17 -2.56 -73.16
C PHE A 701 -2.70 -2.65 -73.24
N ASN A 702 -3.22 -3.84 -73.56
CA ASN A 702 -4.65 -4.12 -73.64
C ASN A 702 -5.36 -4.10 -72.28
N SER A 703 -4.64 -4.14 -71.16
CA SER A 703 -5.24 -4.06 -69.82
C SER A 703 -5.51 -2.64 -69.33
N LEU A 704 -5.05 -1.59 -70.04
CA LEU A 704 -5.28 -0.20 -69.67
C LEU A 704 -6.76 0.18 -69.47
N PRO A 705 -7.72 -0.23 -70.34
CA PRO A 705 -9.14 0.05 -70.13
C PRO A 705 -9.67 -0.57 -68.84
N ASP A 706 -9.29 -1.80 -68.56
CA ASP A 706 -9.73 -2.54 -67.37
C ASP A 706 -9.16 -1.91 -66.10
N GLN A 707 -7.87 -1.56 -66.10
CA GLN A 707 -7.22 -0.82 -65.01
C GLN A 707 -7.88 0.55 -64.79
N MET A 708 -8.17 1.30 -65.86
CA MET A 708 -8.84 2.60 -65.77
C MET A 708 -10.24 2.45 -65.13
N ASN A 709 -11.04 1.50 -65.61
CA ASN A 709 -12.37 1.23 -65.06
C ASN A 709 -12.30 0.77 -63.60
N PHE A 710 -11.29 -0.03 -63.26
CA PHE A 710 -11.04 -0.47 -61.89
C PHE A 710 -10.77 0.72 -60.96
N VAL A 711 -9.92 1.66 -61.38
CA VAL A 711 -9.66 2.89 -60.61
C VAL A 711 -10.92 3.75 -60.46
N ILE A 712 -11.66 3.98 -61.55
CA ILE A 712 -12.91 4.77 -61.51
C ILE A 712 -13.92 4.15 -60.53
N ASN A 713 -14.08 2.82 -60.58
CA ASN A 713 -14.98 2.10 -59.67
C ASN A 713 -14.52 2.23 -58.21
N ASN A 714 -13.22 2.12 -57.93
CA ASN A 714 -12.67 2.29 -56.59
C ASN A 714 -12.83 3.73 -56.09
N LEU A 715 -12.61 4.74 -56.93
CA LEU A 715 -12.83 6.15 -56.60
C LEU A 715 -14.31 6.43 -56.27
N ASN A 716 -15.23 5.91 -57.08
CA ASN A 716 -16.67 6.07 -56.84
C ASN A 716 -17.11 5.39 -55.55
N ARG A 717 -16.64 4.15 -55.29
CA ARG A 717 -16.90 3.44 -54.03
C ARG A 717 -16.36 4.21 -52.84
N TYR A 718 -15.12 4.69 -52.93
CA TYR A 718 -14.49 5.51 -51.90
C TYR A 718 -15.28 6.79 -51.61
N ASN A 719 -15.76 7.48 -52.66
CA ASN A 719 -16.57 8.70 -52.53
C ASN A 719 -17.91 8.46 -51.80
N GLN A 720 -18.52 7.29 -51.99
CA GLN A 720 -19.76 6.90 -51.31
C GLN A 720 -19.53 6.59 -49.82
N THR A 721 -18.42 5.92 -49.49
CA THR A 721 -18.10 5.52 -48.10
C THR A 721 -17.33 6.59 -47.33
N LEU A 722 -16.86 7.65 -47.99
CA LEU A 722 -16.01 8.69 -47.41
C LEU A 722 -16.59 9.29 -46.12
N SER A 723 -17.83 9.79 -46.15
CA SER A 723 -18.45 10.45 -45.00
C SER A 723 -18.56 9.51 -43.79
N THR A 724 -18.96 8.25 -44.01
CA THR A 724 -19.02 7.23 -42.94
C THR A 724 -17.63 6.88 -42.38
N SER A 725 -16.62 6.83 -43.25
CA SER A 725 -15.23 6.53 -42.87
C SER A 725 -14.63 7.67 -42.05
N ILE A 726 -14.90 8.93 -42.44
CA ILE A 726 -14.54 10.12 -41.67
C ILE A 726 -15.15 10.02 -40.27
N GLN A 727 -16.47 9.83 -40.16
CA GLN A 727 -17.15 9.78 -38.86
C GLN A 727 -16.59 8.67 -37.94
N SER A 728 -16.35 7.47 -38.47
CA SER A 728 -15.78 6.35 -37.70
C SER A 728 -14.35 6.63 -37.23
N SER A 729 -13.53 7.19 -38.13
CA SER A 729 -12.14 7.56 -37.83
C SER A 729 -12.09 8.69 -36.81
N MET A 730 -13.00 9.66 -36.93
CA MET A 730 -13.08 10.80 -36.02
C MET A 730 -13.44 10.38 -34.60
N ASN A 731 -14.42 9.49 -34.44
CA ASN A 731 -14.79 8.98 -33.13
C ASN A 731 -13.65 8.19 -32.46
N ARG A 732 -12.91 7.37 -33.23
CA ARG A 732 -11.73 6.67 -32.71
C ARG A 732 -10.60 7.63 -32.34
N GLY A 733 -10.33 8.58 -33.24
CA GLY A 733 -9.36 9.65 -33.03
C GLY A 733 -9.66 10.40 -31.73
N VAL A 734 -10.88 10.92 -31.57
CA VAL A 734 -11.33 11.65 -30.38
C VAL A 734 -11.15 10.83 -29.10
N ASN A 735 -11.55 9.55 -29.08
CA ASN A 735 -11.43 8.73 -27.88
C ASN A 735 -9.96 8.49 -27.50
N ARG A 736 -9.09 8.26 -28.48
CA ARG A 736 -7.65 8.09 -28.24
C ARG A 736 -7.00 9.40 -27.82
N PHE A 737 -7.35 10.50 -28.47
CA PHE A 737 -6.94 11.85 -28.12
C PHE A 737 -7.32 12.17 -26.68
N HIS A 738 -8.57 11.92 -26.29
CA HIS A 738 -9.07 12.19 -24.94
C HIS A 738 -8.19 11.52 -23.88
N LEU A 739 -7.98 10.21 -23.98
CA LEU A 739 -7.26 9.45 -22.95
C LEU A 739 -5.79 9.88 -22.82
N LEU A 740 -5.10 10.13 -23.94
CA LEU A 740 -3.71 10.54 -23.93
C LEU A 740 -3.55 11.98 -23.41
N LEU A 741 -4.43 12.89 -23.81
CA LEU A 741 -4.36 14.29 -23.43
C LEU A 741 -4.75 14.52 -21.97
N THR A 742 -5.78 13.82 -21.46
CA THR A 742 -6.17 13.91 -20.04
C THR A 742 -4.97 13.61 -19.14
N LYS A 743 -4.22 12.55 -19.45
CA LYS A 743 -3.06 12.15 -18.64
C LYS A 743 -1.94 13.21 -18.63
N GLU A 744 -1.62 13.78 -19.79
CA GLU A 744 -0.54 14.78 -19.87
C GLU A 744 -0.95 16.12 -19.28
N LEU A 745 -2.19 16.55 -19.50
CA LEU A 745 -2.73 17.76 -18.87
C LEU A 745 -2.74 17.60 -17.34
N GLN A 746 -3.06 16.40 -16.83
CA GLN A 746 -2.98 16.11 -15.40
C GLN A 746 -1.55 16.25 -14.85
N LEU A 747 -0.55 15.72 -15.57
CA LEU A 747 0.86 15.84 -15.19
C LEU A 747 1.38 17.28 -15.27
N ALA A 748 0.95 18.04 -16.27
CA ALA A 748 1.31 19.45 -16.40
C ALA A 748 0.79 20.28 -15.22
N VAL A 749 -0.44 20.02 -14.78
CA VAL A 749 -0.99 20.70 -13.60
C VAL A 749 -0.34 20.24 -12.30
N ILE A 750 -0.03 18.95 -12.14
CA ILE A 750 0.78 18.48 -11.01
C ILE A 750 2.12 19.21 -10.94
N ALA A 751 2.78 19.42 -12.09
CA ALA A 751 4.03 20.17 -12.17
C ALA A 751 3.86 21.66 -11.79
N THR A 752 2.70 22.26 -12.01
CA THR A 752 2.44 23.65 -11.55
C THR A 752 2.40 23.81 -10.05
N TRP A 753 2.20 22.72 -9.29
CA TRP A 753 2.12 22.75 -7.83
C TRP A 753 3.30 22.06 -7.14
N HIS A 754 4.33 21.71 -7.91
CA HIS A 754 5.51 21.03 -7.41
C HIS A 754 6.23 21.83 -6.31
N ASP A 755 6.19 23.16 -6.36
CA ASP A 755 6.92 24.00 -5.42
C ASP A 755 6.20 24.18 -4.06
N ILE A 756 5.03 23.57 -3.85
CA ILE A 756 4.30 23.69 -2.59
C ILE A 756 5.03 22.88 -1.49
N PRO A 757 5.60 23.54 -0.46
CA PRO A 757 6.35 22.87 0.59
C PRO A 757 5.40 22.05 1.47
N CYS A 758 5.82 20.86 1.86
CA CYS A 758 5.05 20.01 2.76
C CYS A 758 5.57 20.01 4.22
N GLN A 759 6.74 20.63 4.45
CA GLN A 759 7.44 20.51 5.73
C GLN A 759 6.65 21.11 6.91
N SER A 760 6.01 22.27 6.73
CA SER A 760 5.20 22.89 7.78
C SER A 760 4.00 22.02 8.19
N LEU A 761 3.37 21.38 7.20
CA LEU A 761 2.26 20.45 7.42
C LEU A 761 2.71 19.21 8.21
N ARG A 762 3.87 18.64 7.84
CA ARG A 762 4.49 17.52 8.56
C ARG A 762 4.79 17.90 10.00
N LEU A 763 5.42 19.04 10.23
CA LEU A 763 5.82 19.49 11.58
C LEU A 763 4.60 19.66 12.48
N ALA A 764 3.53 20.29 11.97
CA ALA A 764 2.28 20.43 12.70
C ALA A 764 1.66 19.06 13.04
N ALA A 765 1.54 18.16 12.06
CA ALA A 765 1.02 16.81 12.28
C ALA A 765 1.85 16.01 13.29
N LYS A 766 3.18 16.09 13.20
CA LYS A 766 4.10 15.44 14.14
C LYS A 766 3.92 15.95 15.56
N ARG A 767 3.75 17.26 15.77
CA ARG A 767 3.45 17.82 17.11
C ARG A 767 2.14 17.30 17.67
N GLY A 768 1.11 17.12 16.83
CA GLY A 768 -0.16 16.52 17.24
C GLY A 768 0.01 15.06 17.69
N VAL A 769 0.80 14.28 16.95
CA VAL A 769 1.17 12.90 17.35
C VAL A 769 1.97 12.91 18.66
N ASP A 770 2.95 13.80 18.79
CA ASP A 770 3.84 13.85 19.95
C ASP A 770 3.11 14.26 21.23
N SER A 771 2.11 15.14 21.13
CA SER A 771 1.21 15.50 22.24
C SER A 771 0.58 14.26 22.88
N VAL A 772 -0.01 13.38 22.08
CA VAL A 772 -0.68 12.17 22.59
C VAL A 772 0.35 11.11 23.00
N CYS A 773 1.33 10.84 22.13
CA CYS A 773 2.20 9.68 22.25
C CYS A 773 3.38 9.84 23.21
N TYR A 774 3.90 11.06 23.37
CA TYR A 774 5.05 11.35 24.22
C TYR A 774 4.66 12.19 25.43
N THR A 775 3.79 13.19 25.26
CA THR A 775 3.44 14.11 26.36
C THR A 775 2.37 13.52 27.28
N PHE A 776 1.33 12.89 26.74
CA PHE A 776 0.29 12.23 27.53
C PHE A 776 0.64 10.78 27.91
N LEU A 777 0.91 9.91 26.94
CA LEU A 777 0.96 8.45 27.18
C LEU A 777 2.21 7.96 27.92
N MET A 778 3.36 8.60 27.79
CA MET A 778 4.59 8.15 28.47
C MET A 778 4.49 8.20 30.01
N PRO A 779 4.16 9.35 30.64
CA PRO A 779 3.98 9.41 32.10
C PRO A 779 2.82 8.52 32.56
N PHE A 780 1.72 8.49 31.81
CA PHE A 780 0.59 7.60 32.10
C PHE A 780 1.00 6.12 32.13
N ASN A 781 1.83 5.69 31.18
CA ASN A 781 2.28 4.31 31.09
C ASN A 781 3.34 3.95 32.14
N ALA A 782 4.25 4.87 32.45
CA ALA A 782 5.23 4.68 33.49
C ALA A 782 4.61 4.64 34.91
N PHE A 783 3.50 5.37 35.14
CA PHE A 783 2.74 5.31 36.38
C PHE A 783 2.30 3.89 36.73
N TRP A 784 1.51 3.23 35.85
CA TRP A 784 1.02 1.88 36.14
C TRP A 784 2.16 0.85 36.12
N THR A 785 3.22 1.11 35.35
CA THR A 785 4.42 0.24 35.33
C THR A 785 5.08 0.21 36.71
N GLY A 786 5.29 1.38 37.34
CA GLY A 786 5.85 1.48 38.70
C GLY A 786 4.96 0.83 39.76
N LEU A 787 3.64 1.02 39.65
CA LEU A 787 2.65 0.36 40.53
C LEU A 787 2.65 -1.16 40.34
N GLY A 788 2.75 -1.64 39.10
CA GLY A 788 2.81 -3.06 38.76
C GLY A 788 4.05 -3.76 39.33
N PHE A 789 5.25 -3.15 39.20
CA PHE A 789 6.47 -3.69 39.80
C PHE A 789 6.37 -3.78 41.33
N THR A 790 5.73 -2.80 41.95
CA THR A 790 5.48 -2.79 43.39
C THR A 790 4.63 -3.99 43.82
N LEU A 791 3.52 -4.23 43.13
CA LEU A 791 2.58 -5.31 43.39
C LEU A 791 3.20 -6.69 43.15
N LEU A 792 4.00 -6.86 42.10
CA LEU A 792 4.71 -8.11 41.81
C LEU A 792 5.61 -8.50 42.99
N LEU A 793 6.28 -7.52 43.60
CA LEU A 793 7.17 -7.74 44.74
C LEU A 793 6.45 -7.93 46.09
N PHE A 794 5.13 -7.77 46.17
CA PHE A 794 4.38 -8.11 47.39
C PHE A 794 4.52 -9.59 47.75
N ILE A 795 4.52 -10.50 46.76
CA ILE A 795 4.64 -11.94 47.01
C ILE A 795 5.92 -12.29 47.80
N PRO A 796 7.13 -11.97 47.30
CA PRO A 796 8.35 -12.26 48.05
C PRO A 796 8.45 -11.45 49.35
N ALA A 797 7.97 -10.19 49.37
CA ALA A 797 7.95 -9.39 50.59
C ALA A 797 7.12 -10.05 51.71
N ILE A 798 5.94 -10.57 51.39
CA ILE A 798 5.07 -11.30 52.33
C ILE A 798 5.79 -12.53 52.87
N ILE A 799 6.43 -13.33 52.02
CA ILE A 799 7.13 -14.56 52.43
C ILE A 799 8.24 -14.24 53.43
N PHE A 800 9.11 -13.29 53.10
CA PHE A 800 10.21 -12.91 53.98
C PHE A 800 9.71 -12.23 55.27
N ALA A 801 8.72 -11.36 55.20
CA ALA A 801 8.13 -10.70 56.36
C ALA A 801 7.53 -11.70 57.36
N VAL A 802 6.77 -12.70 56.89
CA VAL A 802 6.17 -13.73 57.74
C VAL A 802 7.25 -14.62 58.37
N LYS A 803 8.26 -15.05 57.60
CA LYS A 803 9.36 -15.86 58.11
C LYS A 803 10.19 -15.10 59.14
N LEU A 804 10.47 -13.83 58.88
CA LEU A 804 11.23 -12.96 59.77
C LEU A 804 10.45 -12.64 61.06
N ALA A 805 9.15 -12.38 60.96
CA ALA A 805 8.28 -12.18 62.13
C ALA A 805 8.30 -13.41 63.06
N GLY A 806 8.31 -14.63 62.51
CA GLY A 806 8.46 -15.85 63.30
C GLY A 806 9.79 -15.92 64.07
N LEU A 807 10.88 -15.41 63.49
CA LEU A 807 12.20 -15.35 64.14
C LEU A 807 12.32 -14.24 65.18
N TYR A 808 11.53 -13.17 65.06
CA TYR A 808 11.52 -12.05 66.00
C TYR A 808 10.72 -12.33 67.28
N ARG A 809 9.75 -13.25 67.24
CA ARG A 809 8.93 -13.65 68.40
C ARG A 809 9.62 -14.63 69.35
N LYS A 810 10.84 -15.09 69.05
CA LYS A 810 11.60 -16.03 69.89
C LYS A 810 12.22 -15.32 71.10
N THR A 811 12.05 -15.89 72.28
CA THR A 811 12.43 -15.29 73.57
C THR A 811 13.82 -15.77 74.04
N GLU A 812 14.13 -17.05 73.89
CA GLU A 812 15.32 -17.71 74.45
C GLU A 812 16.43 -17.96 73.42
N LYS A 813 17.70 -17.92 73.87
CA LYS A 813 18.88 -18.12 73.01
C LYS A 813 19.14 -19.61 72.88
N TYR A 814 19.65 -20.03 71.72
CA TYR A 814 20.15 -21.39 71.55
C TYR A 814 21.24 -21.66 72.60
N SER A 815 20.98 -22.59 73.53
CA SER A 815 22.02 -23.23 74.36
C SER A 815 22.23 -24.66 73.87
N ARG A 816 23.47 -25.17 74.00
CA ARG A 816 23.80 -26.57 73.68
C ARG A 816 23.15 -27.55 74.65
N ASP A 817 22.74 -27.09 75.84
CA ASP A 817 22.23 -27.92 76.93
C ASP A 817 20.81 -28.46 76.68
N TYR A 818 20.08 -27.94 75.67
CA TYR A 818 18.73 -28.38 75.32
C TYR A 818 18.67 -29.67 74.47
N GLU A 819 19.81 -30.30 74.15
CA GLU A 819 19.86 -31.61 73.46
C GLU A 819 19.72 -32.82 74.41
N GLU A 820 19.69 -32.60 75.73
CA GLU A 820 19.50 -33.67 76.73
C GLU A 820 18.01 -33.86 77.12
N PRO A 821 17.51 -35.12 77.22
CA PRO A 821 16.07 -35.42 77.25
C PRO A 821 15.31 -35.07 78.54
N ASP A 822 15.90 -34.37 79.52
CA ASP A 822 15.31 -34.20 80.86
C ASP A 822 14.67 -32.81 81.12
N TYR A 823 14.57 -31.93 80.12
CA TYR A 823 14.04 -30.56 80.31
C TYR A 823 12.52 -30.43 80.03
N ILE A 824 11.68 -31.18 80.76
CA ILE A 824 10.22 -30.92 80.84
C ILE A 824 9.84 -30.81 82.32
N SER A 825 10.18 -29.70 82.98
CA SER A 825 9.61 -29.36 84.30
C SER A 825 9.82 -27.89 84.66
N TYR A 826 9.15 -26.96 83.98
CA TYR A 826 9.19 -25.53 84.34
C TYR A 826 7.88 -24.76 84.14
N HIS A 827 6.72 -25.44 84.25
CA HIS A 827 5.40 -24.78 84.14
C HIS A 827 4.62 -24.65 85.46
N GLY A 828 5.25 -24.84 86.63
CA GLY A 828 4.53 -24.95 87.91
C GLY A 828 4.60 -23.79 88.91
N PHE A 829 5.31 -22.69 88.66
CA PHE A 829 5.77 -21.81 89.76
C PHE A 829 5.17 -20.40 89.91
N TYR A 830 4.12 -20.01 89.17
CA TYR A 830 3.47 -18.72 89.40
C TYR A 830 1.94 -18.82 89.40
N MET A 831 1.33 -18.95 90.59
CA MET A 831 -0.04 -18.47 90.93
C MET A 831 -0.38 -18.76 92.42
N ARG A 832 -0.22 -17.78 93.33
CA ARG A 832 -1.17 -17.42 94.43
C ARG A 832 -0.69 -16.20 95.27
N PRO A 833 -1.57 -15.27 95.72
CA PRO A 833 -1.21 -14.12 96.56
C PRO A 833 -1.24 -14.46 98.08
N PRO A 834 -0.71 -13.59 98.97
CA PRO A 834 -0.50 -13.90 100.38
C PRO A 834 -1.76 -13.62 101.24
N THR A 835 -2.08 -14.53 102.17
CA THR A 835 -2.94 -14.23 103.32
C THR A 835 -2.34 -14.81 104.61
N ASP A 836 -2.63 -14.09 105.68
CA ASP A 836 -2.07 -14.14 107.05
C ASP A 836 -2.23 -15.45 107.85
N TYR A 837 -1.31 -15.56 108.82
CA TYR A 837 -1.32 -16.28 110.11
C TYR A 837 -2.61 -17.01 110.57
N GLN A 838 -2.53 -18.33 110.79
CA GLN A 838 -2.44 -18.97 112.13
C GLN A 838 -2.51 -20.52 112.07
N ASP A 839 -1.42 -21.12 112.55
CA ASP A 839 -1.30 -22.22 113.52
C ASP A 839 -1.93 -23.63 113.35
N ASN A 840 -1.02 -24.60 113.54
CA ASN A 840 -1.15 -25.96 114.10
C ASN A 840 -2.06 -27.04 113.48
N SER A 841 -1.43 -28.04 112.85
CA SER A 841 -1.37 -29.40 113.44
C SER A 841 -0.38 -30.31 112.68
N GLN A 842 0.45 -31.01 113.45
CA GLN A 842 1.50 -31.93 113.01
C GLN A 842 1.03 -33.39 112.97
N LYS A 843 1.74 -34.18 112.12
CA LYS A 843 2.04 -35.64 112.14
C LYS A 843 1.15 -36.60 111.31
N PRO A 844 1.68 -37.76 110.88
CA PRO A 844 3.00 -37.99 110.26
C PRO A 844 3.01 -38.99 109.07
N ARG A 845 4.13 -38.96 108.33
CA ARG A 845 4.82 -40.03 107.58
C ARG A 845 4.08 -41.36 107.29
N ASN A 846 4.13 -41.77 106.03
CA ASN A 846 4.60 -43.12 105.71
C ASN A 846 5.44 -43.18 104.43
N LYS A 847 6.72 -43.53 104.61
CA LYS A 847 7.63 -44.00 103.55
C LYS A 847 7.37 -45.50 103.39
N SER A 848 7.14 -45.97 102.18
CA SER A 848 7.49 -47.35 101.82
C SER A 848 8.42 -47.36 100.61
N ARG A 849 9.51 -48.10 100.78
CA ARG A 849 10.64 -48.29 99.86
C ARG A 849 10.28 -49.31 98.79
N LYS A 850 10.71 -49.00 97.56
CA LYS A 850 11.27 -49.85 96.49
C LYS A 850 11.19 -51.38 96.67
N HIS A 851 10.70 -52.07 95.64
CA HIS A 851 11.47 -52.90 94.69
C HIS A 851 10.48 -53.62 93.74
N LYS A 852 10.42 -53.29 92.44
CA LYS A 852 11.20 -53.82 91.30
C LYS A 852 11.01 -55.33 91.06
N VAL A 853 10.09 -55.70 90.16
CA VAL A 853 10.19 -56.89 89.31
C VAL A 853 9.64 -56.56 87.91
N LYS A 854 10.43 -56.89 86.88
CA LYS A 854 10.08 -56.90 85.46
C LYS A 854 9.32 -58.20 85.15
N SER A 855 8.27 -58.14 84.35
CA SER A 855 8.01 -59.17 83.32
C SER A 855 7.15 -58.63 82.19
N GLN A 856 7.58 -58.94 80.97
CA GLN A 856 6.87 -58.78 79.70
C GLN A 856 5.58 -59.60 79.66
N SER A 857 4.56 -59.16 78.92
CA SER A 857 4.00 -59.88 77.77
C SER A 857 2.71 -59.23 77.25
N ASN A 858 2.50 -59.42 75.95
CA ASN A 858 1.39 -58.96 75.11
C ASN A 858 0.00 -59.45 75.55
N GLY A 859 -1.04 -58.70 75.20
CA GLY A 859 -2.41 -59.21 75.22
C GLY A 859 -3.47 -58.15 74.90
N SER A 860 -4.02 -58.22 73.70
CA SER A 860 -5.19 -57.52 73.18
C SER A 860 -6.48 -57.70 74.00
N SER A 861 -7.33 -56.66 74.10
CA SER A 861 -8.77 -56.72 73.81
C SER A 861 -9.51 -55.41 74.09
N ALA A 862 -10.49 -55.14 73.23
CA ALA A 862 -11.45 -54.05 73.31
C ALA A 862 -12.51 -54.25 74.42
N ARG A 863 -13.02 -53.15 75.01
CA ARG A 863 -14.46 -52.89 75.15
C ARG A 863 -14.77 -51.51 75.76
N ASN A 864 -15.84 -50.94 75.22
CA ASN A 864 -16.56 -49.72 75.59
C ASN A 864 -16.96 -49.64 77.06
N SER A 865 -16.99 -48.42 77.59
CA SER A 865 -18.14 -47.93 78.38
C SER A 865 -18.17 -46.39 78.38
N HIS A 866 -19.26 -45.84 77.84
CA HIS A 866 -19.67 -44.44 77.96
C HIS A 866 -20.01 -44.08 79.42
N SER A 867 -19.68 -42.86 79.81
CA SER A 867 -20.53 -42.08 80.73
C SER A 867 -20.51 -40.61 80.31
N HIS A 868 -21.66 -40.13 79.85
CA HIS A 868 -21.99 -38.73 79.69
C HIS A 868 -21.93 -38.00 81.04
N TYR A 869 -21.38 -36.78 81.07
CA TYR A 869 -21.99 -35.69 81.82
C TYR A 869 -21.82 -34.38 81.07
N GLN A 870 -22.97 -33.75 80.80
CA GLN A 870 -23.17 -32.40 80.28
C GLN A 870 -22.54 -31.36 81.21
N GLN A 871 -21.99 -30.29 80.63
CA GLN A 871 -21.80 -29.03 81.34
C GLN A 871 -22.49 -27.93 80.52
N LEU A 872 -23.61 -27.43 81.08
CA LEU A 872 -24.31 -26.24 80.62
C LEU A 872 -23.55 -24.98 81.04
N SER A 873 -23.60 -24.01 80.15
CA SER A 873 -23.14 -22.62 80.23
C SER A 873 -23.91 -21.76 81.24
N VAL A 874 -23.23 -20.81 81.90
CA VAL A 874 -23.77 -19.48 82.26
C VAL A 874 -22.62 -18.43 82.23
N TYR A 875 -22.84 -17.34 81.47
CA TYR A 875 -22.06 -16.07 81.32
C TYR A 875 -22.09 -15.20 82.62
N PRO A 876 -21.62 -13.90 82.72
CA PRO A 876 -21.09 -12.92 81.76
C PRO A 876 -19.89 -12.01 82.22
N TYR A 877 -19.38 -11.23 81.25
CA TYR A 877 -18.80 -9.85 81.19
C TYR A 877 -18.27 -9.03 82.42
N ASP A 878 -17.31 -8.17 82.04
CA ASP A 878 -16.87 -6.84 82.56
C ASP A 878 -15.49 -6.83 83.28
N ALA A 879 -14.43 -6.18 82.76
CA ALA A 879 -14.13 -4.74 82.56
C ALA A 879 -13.05 -4.27 83.57
N TYR A 880 -12.07 -3.49 83.09
CA TYR A 880 -10.92 -2.85 83.80
C TYR A 880 -9.83 -3.84 84.31
N GLU A 881 -8.53 -3.67 84.09
CA GLU A 881 -7.64 -2.51 83.80
C GLU A 881 -6.68 -2.78 82.64
#